data_AF-Q7NBE0-F1
#
_entry.id   AF-Q7NBE0-F1
#
_cell.length_a   1.000
_cell.length_b   1.000
_cell.length_c   1.000
_cell.angle_alpha   90.00
_cell.angle_beta   90.00
_cell.angle_gamma   90.00
#
_symmetry.space_group_name_H-M   'P 1'
#
loop_
_entity.id
_entity.type
_entity.pdbx_description
1 polymer ?
#
loop_
_entity_poly.entity_id
_entity_poly.type
_entity_poly.pdbx_seq_one_letter_code
_entity_poly.pdbx_strand_id
1 'polypeptide(L)'
;MKRKNILKFVSLLAIGSFVMLAAASCTTPVNPTPNPAPTPNPAPTPNPEPTPPSNGGGMNGGDNNPGNGGGIDNSAQQLAAARTALTTLINSRSQNTELYVDYAKIQDTLVKAYDAAEAVLDNTVSTTQNINQAKTTLETAINAAATSKQTFDSQHALLVTAYKDLKTAISNEETTLAVYTQEQFSGIKMHLTALYNAGKALTNRTLETVEGVVLDTQAVVDANTKLREATKEDVLTQQKQNATMLADSFVKQAINKTNITGTTNMAPQPGNYSFVGFSVDINTTANAKNGTNPTWNFARRSVWTNVNKKNQPLSEETSAGLTDVSWIYSLTGTGAKYTLEFSYYGPSTGYLYFPYKLVKESDKDMVALQYSLNGATTPAAVEFKAATVTQPAPAGQQSSENSRGEQQVAPRSSSTPASTSQPAVASSETTKEANSADQPTPETTTMNEAPTIDGINVAKVTLTDLKFGQNTIEFSVPKDKVAPMIGNMYLTSSDSEANMKKIYDDLFGNSLATENNAVTVDLLKGYSLAASYIEYIRQFTDLKNEAQDSQDTTMKSSTVYLVGLINGWNGYARNDAESVPKTVMSPNVNGDKRTFTIYVNAPAEGDYSIKGSYLLSGGNRNLKFSTSSTESTDNSLTINVKTQTDWNTLGTFDTATNKNIVTTNTTSGGTSQPSAATQNSIKTLHLQKGLNKVVIGGTGNSDTPYIGNLVFTLNTNTNMSSSDSNAPMAENPGSASNQS
;
A
#
# COMPACT_ATOMS: atom_id res chain seq x y z
N MET A 1 -18.41 48.53 -10.00
CA MET A 1 -19.61 48.33 -9.15
C MET A 1 -20.16 46.93 -9.36
N LYS A 2 -20.01 46.03 -8.37
CA LYS A 2 -20.82 44.83 -8.14
C LYS A 2 -20.45 44.33 -6.73
N ARG A 3 -21.38 44.47 -5.78
CA ARG A 3 -21.22 44.07 -4.37
C ARG A 3 -21.30 42.54 -4.27
N LYS A 4 -20.34 41.92 -3.58
CA LYS A 4 -20.44 40.52 -3.12
C LYS A 4 -20.39 40.53 -1.59
N ASN A 5 -21.47 40.05 -0.98
CA ASN A 5 -21.64 39.94 0.47
C ASN A 5 -20.67 38.89 1.01
N ILE A 6 -19.71 39.32 1.82
CA ILE A 6 -18.91 38.47 2.69
C ILE A 6 -19.72 38.27 3.97
N LEU A 7 -20.23 37.06 4.16
CA LEU A 7 -20.86 36.62 5.40
C LEU A 7 -19.73 36.29 6.39
N LYS A 8 -19.45 37.20 7.33
CA LYS A 8 -18.54 36.95 8.45
C LYS A 8 -19.29 36.17 9.51
N PHE A 9 -18.91 34.91 9.74
CA PHE A 9 -19.26 34.20 10.97
C PHE A 9 -18.50 34.85 12.13
N VAL A 10 -19.22 35.54 13.00
CA VAL A 10 -18.72 35.97 14.31
C VAL A 10 -18.78 34.74 15.21
N SER A 11 -17.64 34.04 15.33
CA SER A 11 -17.42 33.09 16.42
C SER A 11 -17.21 33.90 17.69
N LEU A 12 -18.22 33.89 18.56
CA LEU A 12 -18.17 34.51 19.88
C LEU A 12 -17.42 33.56 20.82
N LEU A 13 -16.09 33.48 20.67
CA LEU A 13 -15.23 32.87 21.68
C LEU A 13 -15.16 33.84 22.87
N ALA A 14 -15.87 33.50 23.95
CA ALA A 14 -15.65 34.08 25.26
C ALA A 14 -14.27 33.62 25.77
N ILE A 15 -13.23 34.36 25.41
CA ILE A 15 -11.90 34.26 26.04
C ILE A 15 -12.04 34.92 27.42
N GLY A 16 -12.35 34.10 28.43
CA GLY A 16 -12.12 34.46 29.82
C GLY A 16 -10.63 34.46 30.09
N SER A 17 -9.98 35.61 29.88
CA SER A 17 -8.60 35.84 30.29
C SER A 17 -8.50 35.79 31.82
N PHE A 18 -7.95 34.70 32.36
CA PHE A 18 -7.34 34.72 33.69
C PHE A 18 -5.84 34.93 33.52
N VAL A 19 -5.38 36.10 33.93
CA VAL A 19 -3.96 36.41 34.14
C VAL A 19 -3.48 35.58 35.32
N MET A 20 -2.75 34.49 35.07
CA MET A 20 -1.84 33.94 36.07
C MET A 20 -0.54 34.75 36.03
N LEU A 21 -0.29 35.49 37.11
CA LEU A 21 1.02 36.07 37.39
C LEU A 21 1.95 34.95 37.86
N ALA A 22 2.66 34.32 36.93
CA ALA A 22 3.76 33.41 37.23
C ALA A 22 5.05 34.22 37.43
N ALA A 23 5.66 34.11 38.61
CA ALA A 23 7.00 34.60 38.86
C ALA A 23 7.99 33.77 38.01
N ALA A 24 8.71 34.45 37.12
CA ALA A 24 9.77 33.87 36.32
C ALA A 24 10.96 33.46 37.21
N SER A 25 11.38 32.20 37.12
CA SER A 25 12.73 31.78 37.47
C SER A 25 13.40 31.29 36.19
N CYS A 26 14.26 32.14 35.61
CA CYS A 26 15.12 31.77 34.51
C CYS A 26 16.33 31.01 35.07
N THR A 27 16.58 29.81 34.57
CA THR A 27 17.88 29.15 34.69
C THR A 27 18.47 28.95 33.29
N THR A 28 19.72 29.38 33.13
CA THR A 28 20.61 29.01 32.03
C THR A 28 21.97 28.56 32.62
N PRO A 29 22.76 27.78 31.88
CA PRO A 29 23.41 26.55 32.36
C PRO A 29 24.83 26.74 32.93
N VAL A 30 25.27 25.75 33.71
CA VAL A 30 26.63 25.63 34.30
C VAL A 30 27.53 24.67 33.50
N ASN A 31 28.80 25.06 33.33
CA ASN A 31 29.98 24.18 33.16
C ASN A 31 31.24 24.93 33.67
N PRO A 32 32.39 24.31 34.03
CA PRO A 32 32.70 23.94 35.42
C PRO A 32 34.07 24.44 35.96
N THR A 33 34.22 24.38 37.30
CA THR A 33 35.46 24.26 38.13
C THR A 33 36.47 25.44 38.18
N PRO A 34 37.33 25.60 39.23
CA PRO A 34 37.55 24.74 40.41
C PRO A 34 37.60 25.40 41.81
N ASN A 35 37.49 24.51 42.81
CA ASN A 35 37.79 24.58 44.26
C ASN A 35 38.95 25.51 44.69
N PRO A 36 38.95 26.07 45.93
CA PRO A 36 39.69 25.39 47.00
C PRO A 36 39.11 25.48 48.44
N ALA A 37 39.18 24.32 49.12
CA ALA A 37 39.72 24.05 50.46
C ALA A 37 38.89 24.29 51.75
N PRO A 38 39.14 23.51 52.84
CA PRO A 38 38.10 23.01 53.74
C PRO A 38 38.19 23.42 55.24
N THR A 39 37.04 23.29 55.94
CA THR A 39 36.84 22.98 57.39
C THR A 39 37.32 24.00 58.45
N PRO A 40 36.73 24.08 59.68
CA PRO A 40 36.10 22.99 60.44
C PRO A 40 34.78 23.29 61.21
N ASN A 41 34.12 22.19 61.58
CA ASN A 41 33.04 22.08 62.57
C ASN A 41 33.52 22.45 63.99
N PRO A 42 32.64 22.96 64.86
CA PRO A 42 32.51 22.32 66.17
C PRO A 42 31.05 22.17 66.68
N ALA A 43 30.73 20.92 67.06
CA ALA A 43 30.15 20.40 68.32
C ALA A 43 29.15 21.23 69.23
N PRO A 44 28.35 20.56 70.09
CA PRO A 44 26.91 20.83 70.26
C PRO A 44 26.43 21.37 71.63
N THR A 45 25.13 21.78 71.67
CA THR A 45 24.19 21.94 72.83
C THR A 45 24.48 23.05 73.88
N PRO A 46 23.54 23.57 74.70
CA PRO A 46 22.23 23.02 75.14
C PRO A 46 21.02 24.00 75.25
N ASN A 47 19.85 23.41 75.56
CA ASN A 47 18.59 24.06 75.99
C ASN A 47 18.78 25.03 77.19
N PRO A 48 17.92 26.05 77.34
CA PRO A 48 17.39 26.34 78.66
C PRO A 48 15.89 26.67 78.74
N GLU A 49 15.36 26.32 79.91
CA GLU A 49 14.05 26.51 80.52
C GLU A 49 13.62 27.98 80.80
N PRO A 50 12.40 28.21 81.36
CA PRO A 50 11.64 29.49 81.36
C PRO A 50 11.86 30.38 82.61
N THR A 51 11.06 31.47 82.73
CA THR A 51 10.55 32.22 83.94
C THR A 51 10.67 33.79 83.84
N PRO A 52 10.08 34.64 84.75
CA PRO A 52 8.81 35.38 84.60
C PRO A 52 8.89 36.90 85.01
N PRO A 53 8.01 37.50 85.86
CA PRO A 53 6.98 38.53 85.55
C PRO A 53 7.27 39.95 86.12
N SER A 54 6.46 40.97 85.77
CA SER A 54 6.31 42.20 86.59
C SER A 54 5.04 43.01 86.28
N ASN A 55 4.64 43.82 87.26
CA ASN A 55 3.32 44.39 87.56
C ASN A 55 3.41 45.93 87.73
N GLY A 56 2.29 46.64 87.53
CA GLY A 56 2.03 48.04 87.99
C GLY A 56 2.18 49.13 86.91
N GLY A 57 1.30 50.15 86.75
CA GLY A 57 0.08 50.62 87.42
C GLY A 57 -0.11 52.14 87.12
N GLY A 58 -1.35 52.66 87.03
CA GLY A 58 -1.62 54.12 87.01
C GLY A 58 -2.94 54.59 86.35
N MET A 59 -3.78 55.33 87.09
CA MET A 59 -5.21 55.67 86.85
C MET A 59 -5.53 56.98 86.09
N ASN A 60 -6.70 57.04 85.43
CA ASN A 60 -7.84 58.01 85.52
C ASN A 60 -8.70 57.88 84.24
N GLY A 61 -10.04 57.84 84.19
CA GLY A 61 -11.10 58.32 85.08
C GLY A 61 -12.03 59.25 84.26
N GLY A 62 -13.26 58.83 83.94
CA GLY A 62 -14.23 59.67 83.23
C GLY A 62 -15.40 58.87 82.65
N ASP A 63 -16.46 58.75 83.43
CA ASP A 63 -17.80 58.35 83.00
C ASP A 63 -18.22 59.05 81.70
N ASN A 64 -18.95 58.34 80.84
CA ASN A 64 -20.27 58.75 80.36
C ASN A 64 -20.89 57.67 79.44
N ASN A 65 -21.63 56.77 80.07
CA ASN A 65 -22.89 56.28 79.53
C ASN A 65 -23.73 57.45 78.96
N PRO A 66 -24.16 57.44 77.69
CA PRO A 66 -25.46 57.98 77.36
C PRO A 66 -26.47 56.85 77.60
N GLY A 67 -27.25 57.03 78.66
CA GLY A 67 -28.38 56.17 78.96
C GLY A 67 -29.29 56.02 77.75
N ASN A 68 -29.70 54.77 77.54
CA ASN A 68 -31.02 54.33 77.14
C ASN A 68 -31.99 55.45 76.67
N GLY A 69 -32.23 55.49 75.36
CA GLY A 69 -33.23 56.35 74.73
C GLY A 69 -33.45 55.99 73.26
N GLY A 70 -33.61 54.70 72.94
CA GLY A 70 -33.81 54.25 71.56
C GLY A 70 -33.73 52.74 71.39
N GLY A 71 -34.43 51.97 72.22
CA GLY A 71 -34.39 50.50 72.25
C GLY A 71 -34.95 49.78 71.01
N ILE A 72 -35.16 50.48 69.90
CA ILE A 72 -35.67 49.96 68.63
C ILE A 72 -34.66 50.20 67.49
N ASP A 73 -33.97 51.35 67.47
CA ASP A 73 -33.10 51.75 66.35
C ASP A 73 -31.79 50.96 66.26
N ASN A 74 -31.15 50.63 67.40
CA ASN A 74 -29.90 49.86 67.40
C ASN A 74 -30.13 48.39 66.99
N SER A 75 -31.23 47.78 67.45
CA SER A 75 -31.60 46.40 67.09
C SER A 75 -32.01 46.26 65.63
N ALA A 76 -32.75 47.24 65.10
CA ALA A 76 -33.12 47.30 63.68
C ALA A 76 -31.89 47.52 62.78
N GLN A 77 -30.96 48.41 63.18
CA GLN A 77 -29.69 48.60 62.48
C GLN A 77 -28.83 47.33 62.48
N GLN A 78 -28.74 46.62 63.61
CA GLN A 78 -28.01 45.35 63.69
C GLN A 78 -28.65 44.26 62.82
N LEU A 79 -29.98 44.15 62.79
CA LEU A 79 -30.68 43.20 61.91
C LEU A 79 -30.45 43.54 60.43
N ALA A 80 -30.54 44.82 60.05
CA ALA A 80 -30.28 45.28 58.70
C ALA A 80 -28.82 45.00 58.27
N ALA A 81 -27.85 45.27 59.14
CA ALA A 81 -26.45 44.96 58.90
C ALA A 81 -26.20 43.45 58.74
N ALA A 82 -26.82 42.62 59.59
CA ALA A 82 -26.72 41.16 59.50
C ALA A 82 -27.32 40.62 58.19
N ARG A 83 -28.49 41.13 57.78
CA ARG A 83 -29.16 40.77 56.52
C ARG A 83 -28.31 41.17 55.31
N THR A 84 -27.73 42.38 55.32
CA THR A 84 -26.80 42.84 54.26
C THR A 84 -25.57 41.93 54.17
N ALA A 85 -24.95 41.58 55.30
CA ALA A 85 -23.78 40.70 55.31
C ALA A 85 -24.10 39.30 54.77
N LEU A 86 -25.25 38.72 55.15
CA LEU A 86 -25.71 37.43 54.62
C LEU A 86 -26.03 37.52 53.12
N THR A 87 -26.66 38.60 52.67
CA THR A 87 -26.95 38.85 51.25
C THR A 87 -25.66 38.91 50.43
N THR A 88 -24.65 39.64 50.88
CA THR A 88 -23.33 39.70 50.23
C THR A 88 -22.71 38.31 50.11
N LEU A 89 -22.82 37.48 51.15
CA LEU A 89 -22.31 36.11 51.13
C LEU A 89 -23.07 35.23 50.15
N ILE A 90 -24.40 35.30 50.11
CA ILE A 90 -25.25 34.57 49.14
C ILE A 90 -24.92 35.00 47.71
N ASN A 91 -24.68 36.29 47.46
CA ASN A 91 -24.29 36.80 46.14
C ASN A 91 -22.97 36.21 45.61
N SER A 92 -22.14 35.60 46.46
CA SER A 92 -20.92 34.88 46.05
C SER A 92 -21.18 33.45 45.54
N ARG A 93 -22.44 32.96 45.59
CA ARG A 93 -22.83 31.58 45.28
C ARG A 93 -22.25 31.07 43.97
N SER A 94 -22.42 31.79 42.87
CA SER A 94 -21.96 31.35 41.54
C SER A 94 -20.43 31.15 41.54
N GLN A 95 -19.69 32.12 42.08
CA GLN A 95 -18.24 32.09 42.11
C GLN A 95 -17.70 30.94 42.98
N ASN A 96 -18.34 30.67 44.13
CA ASN A 96 -17.92 29.59 45.01
C ASN A 96 -18.35 28.20 44.51
N THR A 97 -19.54 28.07 43.93
CA THR A 97 -20.03 26.76 43.44
C THR A 97 -19.36 26.34 42.12
N GLU A 98 -18.93 27.28 41.28
CA GLU A 98 -18.22 27.00 40.02
C GLU A 98 -16.85 26.33 40.25
N LEU A 99 -16.19 26.62 41.38
CA LEU A 99 -14.92 25.99 41.78
C LEU A 99 -15.03 24.46 41.99
N TYR A 100 -16.24 23.95 42.18
CA TYR A 100 -16.52 22.55 42.52
C TYR A 100 -17.33 21.83 41.44
N VAL A 101 -17.43 22.38 40.22
CA VAL A 101 -18.22 21.76 39.13
C VAL A 101 -17.80 20.32 38.80
N ASP A 102 -16.53 19.97 39.04
CA ASP A 102 -16.02 18.61 38.86
C ASP A 102 -16.18 17.72 40.11
N TYR A 103 -16.70 18.24 41.23
CA TYR A 103 -16.79 17.56 42.52
C TYR A 103 -18.25 17.56 43.01
N ALA A 104 -19.08 16.69 42.45
CA ALA A 104 -20.54 16.82 42.58
C ALA A 104 -21.02 16.78 44.03
N LYS A 105 -20.41 15.96 44.91
CA LYS A 105 -20.78 15.89 46.32
C LYS A 105 -20.43 17.16 47.09
N ILE A 106 -19.24 17.70 46.87
CA ILE A 106 -18.82 18.99 47.46
C ILE A 106 -19.75 20.11 46.97
N GLN A 107 -20.02 20.17 45.66
CA GLN A 107 -20.88 21.18 45.07
C GLN A 107 -22.32 21.10 45.60
N ASP A 108 -22.92 19.91 45.63
CA ASP A 108 -24.28 19.68 46.15
C ASP A 108 -24.40 20.08 47.64
N THR A 109 -23.42 19.71 48.46
CA THR A 109 -23.38 20.10 49.87
C THR A 109 -23.33 21.63 50.02
N LEU A 110 -22.51 22.30 49.22
CA LEU A 110 -22.37 23.76 49.24
C LEU A 110 -23.65 24.46 48.74
N VAL A 111 -24.25 23.95 47.66
CA VAL A 111 -25.53 24.45 47.12
C VAL A 111 -26.64 24.37 48.16
N LYS A 112 -26.78 23.23 48.85
CA LYS A 112 -27.76 23.06 49.94
C LYS A 112 -27.53 24.04 51.10
N ALA A 113 -26.28 24.36 51.42
CA ALA A 113 -25.95 25.36 52.44
C ALA A 113 -26.35 26.78 52.00
N TYR A 114 -26.15 27.13 50.73
CA TYR A 114 -26.64 28.37 50.16
C TYR A 114 -28.17 28.45 50.20
N ASP A 115 -28.87 27.40 49.75
CA ASP A 115 -30.34 27.36 49.74
C ASP A 115 -30.92 27.47 51.16
N ALA A 116 -30.30 26.82 52.15
CA ALA A 116 -30.70 26.94 53.54
C ALA A 116 -30.49 28.35 54.11
N ALA A 117 -29.39 29.01 53.73
CA ALA A 117 -29.10 30.38 54.16
C ALA A 117 -30.04 31.41 53.50
N GLU A 118 -30.37 31.21 52.23
CA GLU A 118 -31.34 31.99 51.46
C GLU A 118 -32.74 31.85 52.07
N ALA A 119 -33.17 30.63 52.43
CA ALA A 119 -34.44 30.42 53.12
C ALA A 119 -34.55 31.16 54.47
N VAL A 120 -33.45 31.27 55.22
CA VAL A 120 -33.41 32.05 56.48
C VAL A 120 -33.44 33.55 56.20
N LEU A 121 -32.78 34.01 55.13
CA LEU A 121 -32.81 35.42 54.70
C LEU A 121 -34.21 35.84 54.26
N ASP A 122 -34.88 35.02 53.44
CA ASP A 122 -36.21 35.32 52.90
C ASP A 122 -37.31 35.27 53.95
N ASN A 123 -37.08 34.56 55.04
CA ASN A 123 -38.01 34.54 56.16
C ASN A 123 -38.05 35.91 56.86
N THR A 124 -39.17 36.62 56.70
CA THR A 124 -39.40 37.95 57.27
C THR A 124 -39.47 37.96 58.80
N VAL A 125 -39.69 36.81 59.45
CA VAL A 125 -39.69 36.69 60.92
C VAL A 125 -38.34 36.27 61.52
N SER A 126 -37.31 36.04 60.70
CA SER A 126 -35.96 35.72 61.18
C SER A 126 -35.39 36.83 62.07
N THR A 127 -34.98 36.45 63.27
CA THR A 127 -34.31 37.35 64.23
C THR A 127 -32.85 37.61 63.83
N THR A 128 -32.22 38.64 64.41
CA THR A 128 -30.77 38.91 64.22
C THR A 128 -29.91 37.68 64.54
N GLN A 129 -30.29 36.90 65.56
CA GLN A 129 -29.60 35.66 65.91
C GLN A 129 -29.76 34.59 64.81
N ASN A 130 -30.95 34.43 64.22
CA ASN A 130 -31.16 33.49 63.11
C ASN A 130 -30.31 33.87 61.89
N ILE A 131 -30.26 35.15 61.53
CA ILE A 131 -29.48 35.65 60.39
C ILE A 131 -27.98 35.46 60.62
N ASN A 132 -27.47 35.82 61.81
CA ASN A 132 -26.06 35.61 62.14
C ASN A 132 -25.68 34.13 62.17
N GLN A 133 -26.55 33.26 62.71
CA GLN A 133 -26.32 31.82 62.69
C GLN A 133 -26.27 31.27 61.26
N ALA A 134 -27.19 31.68 60.39
CA ALA A 134 -27.20 31.27 58.97
C ALA A 134 -25.94 31.75 58.24
N LYS A 135 -25.49 32.99 58.50
CA LYS A 135 -24.23 33.52 57.98
C LYS A 135 -23.04 32.66 58.41
N THR A 136 -22.87 32.42 59.70
CA THR A 136 -21.76 31.59 60.23
C THR A 136 -21.81 30.16 59.70
N THR A 137 -23.01 29.57 59.58
CA THR A 137 -23.19 28.24 59.00
C THR A 137 -22.77 28.22 57.53
N LEU A 138 -23.13 29.24 56.73
CA LEU A 138 -22.72 29.34 55.33
C LEU A 138 -21.21 29.57 55.18
N GLU A 139 -20.60 30.46 55.98
CA GLU A 139 -19.14 30.66 56.03
C GLU A 139 -18.42 29.35 56.36
N THR A 140 -18.95 28.58 57.32
CA THR A 140 -18.41 27.27 57.69
C THR A 140 -18.53 26.27 56.53
N ALA A 141 -19.65 26.24 55.82
CA ALA A 141 -19.85 25.36 54.67
C ALA A 141 -18.91 25.69 53.51
N ILE A 142 -18.67 26.98 53.23
CA ILE A 142 -17.70 27.44 52.22
C ILE A 142 -16.29 26.97 52.57
N ASN A 143 -15.87 27.16 53.82
CA ASN A 143 -14.56 26.68 54.29
C ASN A 143 -14.46 25.15 54.23
N ALA A 144 -15.51 24.44 54.62
CA ALA A 144 -15.56 22.98 54.57
C ALA A 144 -15.47 22.44 53.13
N ALA A 145 -16.07 23.11 52.14
CA ALA A 145 -15.95 22.75 50.73
C ALA A 145 -14.49 22.88 50.24
N ALA A 146 -13.79 23.95 50.62
CA ALA A 146 -12.38 24.15 50.31
C ALA A 146 -11.49 23.05 50.93
N THR A 147 -11.68 22.74 52.21
CA THR A 147 -10.94 21.66 52.88
C THR A 147 -11.26 20.29 52.28
N SER A 148 -12.53 20.00 51.99
CA SER A 148 -12.95 18.72 51.39
C SER A 148 -12.31 18.51 50.03
N LYS A 149 -12.23 19.56 49.19
CA LYS A 149 -11.53 19.50 47.91
C LYS A 149 -10.05 19.22 48.10
N GLN A 150 -9.38 19.89 49.04
CA GLN A 150 -7.97 19.64 49.32
C GLN A 150 -7.72 18.19 49.79
N THR A 151 -8.61 17.65 50.61
CA THR A 151 -8.56 16.23 51.04
C THR A 151 -8.76 15.29 49.86
N PHE A 152 -9.79 15.51 49.04
CA PHE A 152 -10.04 14.71 47.85
C PHE A 152 -8.83 14.72 46.91
N ASP A 153 -8.31 15.90 46.59
CA ASP A 153 -7.17 16.08 45.69
C ASP A 153 -5.92 15.35 46.20
N SER A 154 -5.69 15.37 47.52
CA SER A 154 -4.56 14.69 48.13
C SER A 154 -4.71 13.17 48.10
N GLN A 155 -5.93 12.65 48.31
CA GLN A 155 -6.22 11.22 48.30
C GLN A 155 -6.26 10.64 46.88
N HIS A 156 -6.64 11.45 45.89
CA HIS A 156 -6.85 11.03 44.50
C HIS A 156 -5.95 11.79 43.51
N ALA A 157 -4.71 12.10 43.91
CA ALA A 157 -3.79 12.94 43.15
C ALA A 157 -3.57 12.49 41.68
N LEU A 158 -3.48 11.17 41.45
CA LEU A 158 -3.34 10.59 40.11
C LEU A 158 -4.57 10.84 39.23
N LEU A 159 -5.76 10.63 39.79
CA LEU A 159 -7.03 10.87 39.08
C LEU A 159 -7.18 12.35 38.74
N VAL A 160 -6.95 13.25 39.71
CA VAL A 160 -7.09 14.69 39.51
C VAL A 160 -6.13 15.20 38.44
N THR A 161 -4.87 14.73 38.46
CA THR A 161 -3.88 15.07 37.43
C THR A 161 -4.29 14.54 36.07
N ALA A 162 -4.59 13.24 35.95
CA ALA A 162 -4.96 12.62 34.69
C ALA A 162 -6.24 13.20 34.07
N TYR A 163 -7.22 13.56 34.90
CA TYR A 163 -8.47 14.16 34.46
C TYR A 163 -8.26 15.59 33.91
N LYS A 164 -7.42 16.40 34.56
CA LYS A 164 -7.05 17.74 34.07
C LYS A 164 -6.25 17.67 32.77
N ASP A 165 -5.30 16.75 32.69
CA ASP A 165 -4.51 16.51 31.48
C ASP A 165 -5.40 16.07 30.31
N LEU A 166 -6.34 15.14 30.57
CA LEU A 166 -7.29 14.67 29.57
C LEU A 166 -8.20 15.79 29.07
N LYS A 167 -8.73 16.64 29.96
CA LYS A 167 -9.50 17.83 29.56
C LYS A 167 -8.70 18.77 28.66
N THR A 168 -7.43 19.00 29.01
CA THR A 168 -6.51 19.83 28.22
C THR A 168 -6.20 19.21 26.86
N ALA A 169 -6.04 17.88 26.79
CA ALA A 169 -5.84 17.19 25.53
C ALA A 169 -7.08 17.27 24.62
N ILE A 170 -8.28 17.10 25.19
CA ILE A 170 -9.56 17.18 24.47
C ILE A 170 -9.79 18.58 23.88
N SER A 171 -9.39 19.66 24.58
CA SER A 171 -9.57 21.03 24.05
C SER A 171 -8.79 21.31 22.77
N ASN A 172 -7.82 20.46 22.41
CA ASN A 172 -7.04 20.59 21.17
C ASN A 172 -7.64 19.81 19.98
N GLU A 173 -8.76 19.10 20.16
CA GLU A 173 -9.37 18.24 19.14
C GLU A 173 -9.56 18.92 17.79
N GLU A 174 -10.17 20.11 17.76
CA GLU A 174 -10.47 20.81 16.51
C GLU A 174 -9.19 21.10 15.73
N THR A 175 -8.17 21.64 16.41
CA THR A 175 -6.86 21.93 15.84
C THR A 175 -6.17 20.66 15.33
N THR A 176 -6.21 19.59 16.10
CA THR A 176 -5.58 18.31 15.73
C THR A 176 -6.28 17.66 14.53
N LEU A 177 -7.62 17.65 14.48
CA LEU A 177 -8.37 16.99 13.41
C LEU A 177 -8.43 17.79 12.10
N ALA A 178 -8.23 19.11 12.14
CA ALA A 178 -8.32 20.00 10.97
C ALA A 178 -7.36 19.60 9.82
N VAL A 179 -6.23 18.98 10.13
CA VAL A 179 -5.21 18.59 9.12
C VAL A 179 -5.48 17.23 8.46
N TYR A 180 -6.50 16.48 8.91
CA TYR A 180 -6.84 15.13 8.43
C TYR A 180 -8.19 15.08 7.70
N THR A 181 -8.58 16.16 7.04
CA THR A 181 -9.88 16.29 6.35
C THR A 181 -9.92 15.60 4.98
N GLN A 182 -8.77 15.35 4.37
CA GLN A 182 -8.68 14.65 3.08
C GLN A 182 -9.02 13.17 3.24
N GLU A 183 -9.65 12.58 2.22
CA GLU A 183 -10.12 11.19 2.24
C GLU A 183 -9.00 10.18 2.55
N GLN A 184 -7.80 10.39 2.01
CA GLN A 184 -6.63 9.56 2.27
C GLN A 184 -6.27 9.45 3.77
N PHE A 185 -6.65 10.42 4.59
CA PHE A 185 -6.40 10.44 6.05
C PHE A 185 -7.61 10.03 6.88
N SER A 186 -8.68 9.53 6.25
CA SER A 186 -9.92 9.14 6.93
C SER A 186 -9.69 8.10 8.05
N GLY A 187 -8.79 7.13 7.87
CA GLY A 187 -8.38 6.19 8.93
C GLY A 187 -7.82 6.89 10.17
N ILE A 188 -6.86 7.80 9.98
CA ILE A 188 -6.26 8.61 11.06
C ILE A 188 -7.34 9.44 11.76
N LYS A 189 -8.18 10.14 10.99
CA LYS A 189 -9.25 10.98 11.53
C LYS A 189 -10.26 10.15 12.35
N MET A 190 -10.69 9.01 11.85
CA MET A 190 -11.62 8.12 12.56
C MET A 190 -11.01 7.61 13.86
N HIS A 191 -9.75 7.18 13.85
CA HIS A 191 -9.05 6.71 15.03
C HIS A 191 -8.94 7.79 16.11
N LEU A 192 -8.47 8.99 15.74
CA LEU A 192 -8.36 10.11 16.67
C LEU A 192 -9.72 10.55 17.21
N THR A 193 -10.74 10.64 16.35
CA THR A 193 -12.11 10.99 16.76
C THR A 193 -12.65 10.01 17.79
N ALA A 194 -12.40 8.70 17.62
CA ALA A 194 -12.80 7.69 18.59
C ALA A 194 -12.10 7.89 19.95
N LEU A 195 -10.81 8.23 19.96
CA LEU A 195 -10.07 8.53 21.20
C LEU A 195 -10.58 9.81 21.89
N TYR A 196 -10.83 10.88 21.13
CA TYR A 196 -11.42 12.10 21.68
C TYR A 196 -12.81 11.84 22.28
N ASN A 197 -13.67 11.08 21.59
CA ASN A 197 -14.99 10.74 22.10
C ASN A 197 -14.93 9.87 23.37
N ALA A 198 -14.00 8.91 23.43
CA ALA A 198 -13.75 8.14 24.64
C ALA A 198 -13.30 9.03 25.81
N GLY A 199 -12.41 10.00 25.54
CA GLY A 199 -12.00 11.01 26.52
C GLY A 199 -13.17 11.86 27.02
N LYS A 200 -13.98 12.41 26.09
CA LYS A 200 -15.17 13.21 26.42
C LYS A 200 -16.17 12.46 27.29
N ALA A 201 -16.40 11.18 27.00
CA ALA A 201 -17.31 10.35 27.79
C ALA A 201 -16.88 10.26 29.26
N LEU A 202 -15.58 10.31 29.54
CA LEU A 202 -15.04 10.35 30.90
C LEU A 202 -15.09 11.76 31.51
N THR A 203 -14.72 12.80 30.75
CA THR A 203 -14.71 14.19 31.26
C THR A 203 -16.08 14.85 31.37
N ASN A 204 -17.12 14.23 30.81
CA ASN A 204 -18.52 14.61 31.04
C ASN A 204 -19.04 14.13 32.41
N ARG A 205 -18.27 13.29 33.12
CA ARG A 205 -18.56 12.85 34.49
C ARG A 205 -17.71 13.65 35.46
N THR A 206 -18.26 13.91 36.64
CA THR A 206 -17.51 14.51 37.75
C THR A 206 -16.50 13.50 38.34
N LEU A 207 -15.46 14.02 39.02
CA LEU A 207 -14.44 13.25 39.72
C LEU A 207 -15.04 12.39 40.84
N GLU A 208 -16.13 12.87 41.43
CA GLU A 208 -16.99 12.16 42.36
C GLU A 208 -18.46 12.47 42.06
N THR A 209 -19.32 11.47 42.23
CA THR A 209 -20.78 11.63 42.19
C THR A 209 -21.31 12.23 43.48
N VAL A 210 -22.59 12.65 43.51
CA VAL A 210 -23.23 13.21 44.73
C VAL A 210 -23.25 12.18 45.87
N GLU A 211 -23.34 10.88 45.53
CA GLU A 211 -23.26 9.77 46.46
C GLU A 211 -21.83 9.47 46.96
N GLY A 212 -20.82 10.13 46.39
CA GLY A 212 -19.41 9.96 46.73
C GLY A 212 -18.71 8.79 46.01
N VAL A 213 -19.30 8.27 44.92
CA VAL A 213 -18.61 7.30 44.05
C VAL A 213 -17.56 8.02 43.22
N VAL A 214 -16.30 7.63 43.38
CA VAL A 214 -15.14 8.21 42.67
C VAL A 214 -15.07 7.68 41.24
N LEU A 215 -14.69 8.53 40.30
CA LEU A 215 -14.44 8.17 38.90
C LEU A 215 -13.29 7.15 38.80
N ASP A 216 -13.38 6.23 37.84
CA ASP A 216 -12.36 5.21 37.63
C ASP A 216 -11.03 5.84 37.18
N THR A 217 -10.06 5.86 38.10
CA THR A 217 -8.71 6.39 37.87
C THR A 217 -8.02 5.72 36.69
N GLN A 218 -8.12 4.39 36.55
CA GLN A 218 -7.39 3.67 35.52
C GLN A 218 -7.97 3.97 34.14
N ALA A 219 -9.31 4.04 34.02
CA ALA A 219 -9.97 4.41 32.78
C ALA A 219 -9.54 5.80 32.29
N VAL A 220 -9.41 6.78 33.19
CA VAL A 220 -8.97 8.15 32.87
C VAL A 220 -7.50 8.18 32.47
N VAL A 221 -6.62 7.50 33.22
CA VAL A 221 -5.20 7.39 32.90
C VAL A 221 -4.98 6.72 31.54
N ASP A 222 -5.70 5.64 31.25
CA ASP A 222 -5.60 4.92 29.97
C ASP A 222 -6.08 5.77 28.80
N ALA A 223 -7.20 6.48 28.95
CA ALA A 223 -7.72 7.38 27.92
C ALA A 223 -6.75 8.52 27.63
N ASN A 224 -6.21 9.16 28.68
CA ASN A 224 -5.20 10.20 28.54
C ASN A 224 -3.94 9.68 27.85
N THR A 225 -3.44 8.52 28.27
CA THR A 225 -2.24 7.91 27.69
C THR A 225 -2.45 7.59 26.22
N LYS A 226 -3.54 6.91 25.85
CA LYS A 226 -3.85 6.56 24.45
C LYS A 226 -3.97 7.80 23.56
N LEU A 227 -4.65 8.85 24.03
CA LEU A 227 -4.81 10.08 23.27
C LEU A 227 -3.47 10.80 23.11
N ARG A 228 -2.67 10.93 24.18
CA ARG A 228 -1.34 11.55 24.11
C ARG A 228 -0.39 10.80 23.19
N GLU A 229 -0.35 9.47 23.26
CA GLU A 229 0.48 8.64 22.37
C GLU A 229 0.04 8.77 20.90
N ALA A 230 -1.27 8.71 20.63
CA ALA A 230 -1.79 8.84 19.27
C ALA A 230 -1.61 10.23 18.66
N THR A 231 -1.47 11.26 19.49
CA THR A 231 -1.28 12.66 19.06
C THR A 231 0.18 13.10 19.03
N LYS A 232 1.14 12.20 19.33
CA LYS A 232 2.56 12.51 19.17
C LYS A 232 2.90 12.81 17.71
N GLU A 233 3.75 13.82 17.52
CA GLU A 233 4.10 14.32 16.19
C GLU A 233 4.79 13.26 15.31
N ASP A 234 5.69 12.46 15.88
CA ASP A 234 6.40 11.39 15.17
C ASP A 234 5.46 10.27 14.73
N VAL A 235 4.53 9.86 15.60
CA VAL A 235 3.48 8.86 15.30
C VAL A 235 2.61 9.36 14.16
N LEU A 236 2.06 10.58 14.29
CA LEU A 236 1.19 11.17 13.27
C LEU A 236 1.92 11.41 11.94
N THR A 237 3.20 11.78 11.98
CA THR A 237 4.02 11.95 10.78
C THR A 237 4.21 10.64 10.03
N GLN A 238 4.55 9.55 10.73
CA GLN A 238 4.70 8.22 10.12
C GLN A 238 3.37 7.70 9.53
N GLN A 239 2.28 7.86 10.27
CA GLN A 239 0.94 7.47 9.80
C GLN A 239 0.53 8.26 8.55
N LYS A 240 0.81 9.57 8.53
CA LYS A 240 0.55 10.43 7.39
C LYS A 240 1.39 10.02 6.17
N GLN A 241 2.68 9.77 6.36
CA GLN A 241 3.56 9.30 5.28
C GLN A 241 3.07 7.97 4.68
N ASN A 242 2.68 7.01 5.52
CA ASN A 242 2.11 5.74 5.06
C ASN A 242 0.81 5.95 4.27
N ALA A 243 -0.13 6.72 4.80
CA ALA A 243 -1.40 7.01 4.13
C ALA A 243 -1.21 7.73 2.79
N THR A 244 -0.31 8.72 2.73
CA THR A 244 0.04 9.43 1.49
C THR A 244 0.74 8.52 0.49
N MET A 245 1.70 7.70 0.92
CA MET A 245 2.38 6.74 0.02
C MET A 245 1.38 5.74 -0.60
N LEU A 246 0.41 5.26 0.17
CA LEU A 246 -0.63 4.36 -0.33
C LEU A 246 -1.62 5.06 -1.26
N ALA A 247 -1.92 6.34 -1.04
CA ALA A 247 -2.85 7.09 -1.87
C ALA A 247 -2.23 7.52 -3.20
N ASP A 248 -0.99 8.01 -3.17
CA ASP A 248 -0.28 8.52 -4.34
C ASP A 248 0.51 7.44 -5.09
N SER A 249 0.66 6.25 -4.50
CA SER A 249 1.48 5.16 -5.02
C SER A 249 1.03 3.81 -4.42
N PHE A 250 1.99 2.95 -4.08
CA PHE A 250 1.77 1.64 -3.50
C PHE A 250 2.90 1.26 -2.52
N VAL A 251 2.63 0.25 -1.69
CA VAL A 251 3.63 -0.50 -0.91
C VAL A 251 3.85 -1.85 -1.57
N LYS A 252 5.09 -2.12 -1.98
CA LYS A 252 5.50 -3.41 -2.54
C LYS A 252 5.87 -4.39 -1.44
N GLN A 253 5.35 -5.60 -1.56
CA GLN A 253 5.57 -6.74 -0.68
C GLN A 253 6.17 -7.87 -1.51
N ALA A 254 7.50 -7.92 -1.53
CA ALA A 254 8.22 -9.00 -2.21
C ALA A 254 7.94 -10.34 -1.50
N ILE A 255 7.70 -11.40 -2.27
CA ILE A 255 7.41 -12.71 -1.68
C ILE A 255 8.63 -13.23 -0.92
N ASN A 256 8.38 -13.74 0.29
CA ASN A 256 9.38 -14.40 1.10
C ASN A 256 9.04 -15.88 1.31
N LYS A 257 10.01 -16.77 1.02
CA LYS A 257 9.89 -18.21 1.22
C LYS A 257 9.53 -18.58 2.66
N THR A 258 9.99 -17.81 3.65
CA THR A 258 9.72 -18.09 5.07
C THR A 258 8.25 -17.95 5.45
N ASN A 259 7.47 -17.22 4.65
CA ASN A 259 6.05 -16.97 4.90
C ASN A 259 5.15 -18.04 4.28
N ILE A 260 5.72 -19.00 3.54
CA ILE A 260 4.97 -20.12 2.97
C ILE A 260 4.88 -21.23 4.01
N THR A 261 3.66 -21.69 4.28
CA THR A 261 3.38 -22.69 5.32
C THR A 261 2.57 -23.86 4.77
N GLY A 262 2.56 -24.97 5.52
CA GLY A 262 1.64 -26.09 5.28
C GLY A 262 1.83 -26.80 3.93
N THR A 263 3.06 -26.87 3.42
CA THR A 263 3.44 -27.56 2.18
C THR A 263 4.54 -28.59 2.42
N THR A 264 4.51 -29.68 1.64
CA THR A 264 5.52 -30.74 1.65
C THR A 264 6.57 -30.58 0.55
N ASN A 265 6.36 -29.65 -0.40
CA ASN A 265 7.22 -29.45 -1.57
C ASN A 265 8.27 -28.37 -1.30
N MET A 266 9.28 -28.73 -0.50
CA MET A 266 10.30 -27.79 0.00
C MET A 266 11.68 -27.98 -0.64
N ALA A 267 11.78 -28.75 -1.73
CA ALA A 267 13.04 -28.91 -2.45
C ALA A 267 13.57 -27.53 -2.91
N PRO A 268 14.90 -27.33 -2.97
CA PRO A 268 15.46 -26.11 -3.55
C PRO A 268 15.13 -26.05 -5.05
N GLN A 269 14.91 -24.84 -5.56
CA GLN A 269 14.87 -24.58 -6.99
C GLN A 269 16.13 -25.14 -7.65
N PRO A 270 16.05 -25.79 -8.84
CA PRO A 270 17.22 -26.27 -9.54
C PRO A 270 18.19 -25.12 -9.83
N GLY A 271 19.45 -25.28 -9.44
CA GLY A 271 20.47 -24.23 -9.62
C GLY A 271 20.74 -23.86 -11.09
N ASN A 272 20.32 -24.71 -12.04
CA ASN A 272 20.42 -24.43 -13.46
C ASN A 272 19.28 -23.55 -14.01
N TYR A 273 18.33 -23.09 -13.18
CA TYR A 273 17.21 -22.24 -13.60
C TYR A 273 17.55 -20.79 -13.32
N SER A 274 17.64 -19.98 -14.37
CA SER A 274 17.75 -18.53 -14.23
C SER A 274 16.39 -17.87 -14.09
N PHE A 275 15.41 -18.33 -14.87
CA PHE A 275 14.05 -17.82 -14.85
C PHE A 275 13.15 -18.66 -13.96
N VAL A 276 12.12 -17.97 -13.44
CA VAL A 276 11.19 -18.53 -12.47
C VAL A 276 9.77 -18.58 -12.98
N GLY A 277 9.48 -18.10 -14.17
CA GLY A 277 8.21 -18.28 -14.87
C GLY A 277 8.49 -18.75 -16.30
N PHE A 278 7.65 -19.67 -16.79
CA PHE A 278 7.78 -20.24 -18.12
C PHE A 278 6.51 -20.03 -18.94
N SER A 279 6.65 -19.82 -20.26
CA SER A 279 5.54 -19.59 -21.21
C SER A 279 4.95 -20.89 -21.78
N VAL A 280 5.33 -22.04 -21.23
CA VAL A 280 4.91 -23.36 -21.67
C VAL A 280 4.49 -24.22 -20.49
N ASP A 281 3.72 -25.25 -20.78
CA ASP A 281 3.26 -26.21 -19.79
C ASP A 281 4.46 -26.98 -19.24
N ILE A 282 4.70 -26.84 -17.93
CA ILE A 282 5.84 -27.47 -17.25
C ILE A 282 5.61 -28.99 -17.06
N ASN A 283 4.41 -29.50 -17.35
CA ASN A 283 4.00 -30.91 -17.26
C ASN A 283 4.16 -31.70 -18.59
N THR A 284 4.62 -31.08 -19.68
CA THR A 284 4.72 -31.73 -21.02
C THR A 284 6.09 -31.40 -21.66
N THR A 285 6.91 -32.24 -22.32
CA THR A 285 6.88 -33.63 -22.83
C THR A 285 8.30 -34.09 -23.29
N ALA A 286 8.45 -35.38 -23.60
CA ALA A 286 9.44 -36.09 -24.46
C ALA A 286 10.89 -36.35 -24.01
N ASN A 287 11.54 -35.53 -23.17
CA ASN A 287 12.93 -35.80 -22.72
C ASN A 287 13.12 -35.84 -21.20
N ALA A 288 12.02 -35.95 -20.44
CA ALA A 288 12.08 -36.17 -19.00
C ALA A 288 12.56 -37.60 -18.74
N LYS A 289 13.83 -37.78 -18.35
CA LYS A 289 14.23 -39.03 -17.68
C LYS A 289 13.47 -39.24 -16.36
N ASN A 290 12.79 -38.21 -15.81
CA ASN A 290 11.91 -38.26 -14.65
C ASN A 290 10.78 -37.22 -14.78
N GLY A 291 9.64 -37.59 -15.36
CA GLY A 291 8.47 -36.72 -15.57
C GLY A 291 7.79 -36.27 -14.28
N THR A 292 8.40 -35.38 -13.51
CA THR A 292 7.85 -34.88 -12.24
C THR A 292 7.66 -33.38 -12.25
N ASN A 293 6.49 -32.95 -11.78
CA ASN A 293 6.15 -31.58 -11.41
C ASN A 293 7.29 -30.88 -10.64
N PRO A 294 7.37 -29.53 -10.67
CA PRO A 294 8.22 -28.79 -9.76
C PRO A 294 8.06 -29.32 -8.32
N THR A 295 9.16 -29.80 -7.73
CA THR A 295 9.20 -30.32 -6.36
C THR A 295 9.44 -29.21 -5.33
N TRP A 296 9.52 -27.96 -5.81
CA TRP A 296 9.64 -26.74 -5.04
C TRP A 296 8.35 -25.92 -5.14
N ASN A 297 8.02 -25.19 -4.07
CA ASN A 297 6.87 -24.30 -3.98
C ASN A 297 7.22 -22.83 -4.25
N PHE A 298 8.49 -22.45 -4.10
CA PHE A 298 9.00 -21.09 -4.24
C PHE A 298 10.19 -21.09 -5.18
N ALA A 299 10.26 -20.09 -6.04
CA ALA A 299 11.40 -19.86 -6.90
C ALA A 299 11.71 -18.36 -6.98
N ARG A 300 13.00 -18.02 -7.01
CA ARG A 300 13.49 -16.65 -7.24
C ARG A 300 14.44 -16.62 -8.44
N ARG A 301 14.36 -15.55 -9.23
CA ARG A 301 15.20 -15.35 -10.40
C ARG A 301 16.68 -15.42 -10.00
N SER A 302 17.45 -16.23 -10.71
CA SER A 302 18.89 -16.38 -10.51
C SER A 302 19.66 -15.70 -11.64
N VAL A 303 20.62 -14.87 -11.26
CA VAL A 303 21.51 -14.19 -12.20
C VAL A 303 22.77 -15.02 -12.38
N TRP A 304 23.23 -15.16 -13.61
CA TRP A 304 24.41 -15.94 -13.95
C TRP A 304 25.63 -15.06 -14.14
N THR A 305 26.81 -15.63 -13.97
CA THR A 305 28.09 -14.97 -14.26
C THR A 305 29.03 -15.95 -14.97
N ASN A 306 30.14 -15.43 -15.49
CA ASN A 306 31.20 -16.27 -16.06
C ASN A 306 32.45 -16.16 -15.20
N VAL A 307 32.93 -17.31 -14.73
CA VAL A 307 34.18 -17.41 -13.98
C VAL A 307 35.06 -18.42 -14.69
N ASN A 308 36.29 -18.03 -15.03
CA ASN A 308 37.26 -18.89 -15.73
C ASN A 308 36.69 -19.55 -17.00
N LYS A 309 35.94 -18.77 -17.81
CA LYS A 309 35.28 -19.22 -19.05
C LYS A 309 34.15 -20.23 -18.84
N LYS A 310 33.64 -20.40 -17.62
CA LYS A 310 32.49 -21.26 -17.31
C LYS A 310 31.33 -20.44 -16.77
N ASN A 311 30.13 -20.62 -17.34
CA ASN A 311 28.94 -19.96 -16.82
C ASN A 311 28.43 -20.70 -15.59
N GLN A 312 28.04 -19.95 -14.57
CA GLN A 312 27.47 -20.47 -13.33
C GLN A 312 26.50 -19.48 -12.70
N PRO A 313 25.47 -19.94 -11.96
CA PRO A 313 24.58 -19.07 -11.21
C PRO A 313 25.35 -18.36 -10.09
N LEU A 314 24.98 -17.10 -9.82
CA LEU A 314 25.34 -16.42 -8.57
C LEU A 314 24.60 -17.08 -7.40
N SER A 315 25.09 -16.83 -6.17
CA SER A 315 24.37 -17.26 -4.97
C SER A 315 22.97 -16.65 -4.92
N GLU A 316 22.07 -17.29 -4.16
CA GLU A 316 20.71 -16.76 -3.96
C GLU A 316 20.74 -15.37 -3.33
N GLU A 317 21.62 -15.14 -2.35
CA GLU A 317 21.78 -13.84 -1.67
C GLU A 317 22.26 -12.74 -2.64
N THR A 318 23.30 -13.04 -3.44
CA THR A 318 23.79 -12.06 -4.43
C THR A 318 22.75 -11.80 -5.51
N SER A 319 22.02 -12.83 -5.97
CA SER A 319 20.92 -12.64 -6.92
C SER A 319 19.77 -11.82 -6.32
N ALA A 320 19.44 -12.03 -5.04
CA ALA A 320 18.40 -11.29 -4.33
C ALA A 320 18.71 -9.80 -4.19
N GLY A 321 19.99 -9.43 -4.11
CA GLY A 321 20.42 -8.03 -4.17
C GLY A 321 20.26 -7.37 -5.53
N LEU A 322 20.05 -8.15 -6.60
CA LEU A 322 19.92 -7.67 -7.99
C LEU A 322 18.47 -7.67 -8.49
N THR A 323 17.67 -8.63 -8.05
CA THR A 323 16.28 -8.81 -8.49
C THR A 323 15.44 -9.50 -7.42
N ASP A 324 14.19 -9.06 -7.27
CA ASP A 324 13.22 -9.60 -6.34
C ASP A 324 12.10 -10.38 -7.05
N VAL A 325 12.24 -10.65 -8.35
CA VAL A 325 11.26 -11.44 -9.11
C VAL A 325 11.24 -12.86 -8.59
N SER A 326 10.10 -13.21 -8.00
CA SER A 326 9.88 -14.49 -7.36
C SER A 326 8.44 -14.94 -7.51
N TRP A 327 8.23 -16.25 -7.43
CA TRP A 327 6.92 -16.83 -7.59
C TRP A 327 6.68 -17.90 -6.55
N ILE A 328 5.44 -17.96 -6.07
CA ILE A 328 4.89 -19.15 -5.46
C ILE A 328 4.28 -19.99 -6.57
N TYR A 329 4.83 -21.19 -6.79
CA TYR A 329 4.38 -22.12 -7.84
C TYR A 329 3.10 -22.84 -7.49
N SER A 330 2.86 -23.08 -6.20
CA SER A 330 1.64 -23.73 -5.75
C SER A 330 1.46 -23.50 -4.25
N LEU A 331 0.23 -23.21 -3.87
CA LEU A 331 -0.25 -23.27 -2.50
C LEU A 331 -1.04 -24.58 -2.38
N THR A 332 -0.48 -25.61 -1.73
CA THR A 332 -1.13 -26.94 -1.62
C THR A 332 -1.60 -27.23 -0.20
N GLY A 333 -2.66 -28.05 -0.08
CA GLY A 333 -3.25 -28.46 1.21
C GLY A 333 -4.29 -27.46 1.77
N THR A 334 -4.84 -27.74 2.95
CA THR A 334 -5.87 -26.91 3.61
C THR A 334 -5.29 -25.87 4.57
N GLY A 335 -6.01 -24.78 4.83
CA GLY A 335 -5.62 -23.70 5.76
C GLY A 335 -4.76 -22.60 5.12
N ALA A 336 -4.28 -21.65 5.92
CA ALA A 336 -3.37 -20.59 5.46
C ALA A 336 -2.09 -21.19 4.88
N LYS A 337 -1.65 -20.67 3.73
CA LYS A 337 -0.49 -21.14 2.96
C LYS A 337 0.53 -20.06 2.70
N TYR A 338 0.12 -18.80 2.70
CA TYR A 338 1.01 -17.67 2.64
C TYR A 338 0.44 -16.52 3.46
N THR A 339 1.24 -15.98 4.36
CA THR A 339 0.82 -14.87 5.23
C THR A 339 1.59 -13.60 4.89
N LEU A 340 0.85 -12.51 4.77
CA LEU A 340 1.36 -11.16 4.54
C LEU A 340 0.93 -10.26 5.69
N GLU A 341 1.86 -9.47 6.20
CA GLU A 341 1.61 -8.46 7.23
C GLU A 341 1.99 -7.08 6.72
N PHE A 342 1.16 -6.07 6.96
CA PHE A 342 1.42 -4.68 6.57
C PHE A 342 0.74 -3.67 7.49
N SER A 343 1.35 -2.50 7.64
CA SER A 343 0.75 -1.37 8.34
C SER A 343 -0.05 -0.49 7.37
N TYR A 344 -1.22 -0.04 7.83
CA TYR A 344 -2.18 0.69 7.01
C TYR A 344 -2.93 1.74 7.85
N TYR A 345 -2.85 3.01 7.45
CA TYR A 345 -3.46 4.14 8.16
C TYR A 345 -4.44 4.96 7.30
N GLY A 346 -4.73 4.48 6.08
CA GLY A 346 -5.65 5.11 5.12
C GLY A 346 -7.13 4.78 5.36
N PRO A 347 -7.99 4.95 4.33
CA PRO A 347 -9.41 4.56 4.37
C PRO A 347 -9.61 3.06 4.65
N SER A 348 -10.73 2.65 5.27
CA SER A 348 -11.02 1.23 5.58
C SER A 348 -11.11 0.31 4.35
N THR A 349 -11.03 0.86 3.13
CA THR A 349 -10.94 0.13 1.86
C THR A 349 -9.58 0.36 1.22
N GLY A 350 -9.01 -0.66 0.58
CA GLY A 350 -7.78 -0.58 -0.20
C GLY A 350 -7.77 -1.63 -1.32
N TYR A 351 -6.70 -1.66 -2.10
CA TYR A 351 -6.56 -2.54 -3.26
C TYR A 351 -5.25 -3.29 -3.21
N LEU A 352 -5.33 -4.60 -3.46
CA LEU A 352 -4.20 -5.49 -3.57
C LEU A 352 -4.03 -5.92 -5.04
N TYR A 353 -2.82 -5.76 -5.56
CA TYR A 353 -2.42 -6.23 -6.87
C TYR A 353 -1.31 -7.28 -6.78
N PHE A 354 -1.33 -8.28 -7.65
CA PHE A 354 -0.23 -9.26 -7.80
C PHE A 354 -0.28 -9.92 -9.17
N PRO A 355 0.87 -10.30 -9.76
CA PRO A 355 0.88 -11.00 -11.03
C PRO A 355 0.50 -12.47 -10.79
N TYR A 356 -0.22 -13.07 -11.73
CA TYR A 356 -0.58 -14.48 -11.66
C TYR A 356 -0.57 -15.14 -13.04
N LYS A 357 -0.34 -16.46 -13.04
CA LYS A 357 -0.44 -17.30 -14.24
C LYS A 357 -0.73 -18.76 -13.91
N LEU A 358 -1.04 -19.53 -14.94
CA LEU A 358 -1.17 -20.98 -14.84
C LEU A 358 0.17 -21.69 -15.05
N VAL A 359 0.38 -22.79 -14.35
CA VAL A 359 1.58 -23.66 -14.50
C VAL A 359 1.33 -24.80 -15.49
N LYS A 360 0.10 -25.35 -15.49
CA LYS A 360 -0.29 -26.54 -16.26
C LYS A 360 -1.64 -26.36 -16.91
N GLU A 361 -1.78 -26.78 -18.17
CA GLU A 361 -3.02 -26.58 -18.93
C GLU A 361 -4.15 -27.42 -18.36
N SER A 362 -3.82 -28.59 -17.82
CA SER A 362 -4.76 -29.50 -17.17
C SER A 362 -5.49 -28.89 -15.98
N ASP A 363 -4.91 -27.86 -15.35
CA ASP A 363 -5.42 -27.31 -14.09
C ASP A 363 -6.34 -26.10 -14.31
N LYS A 364 -6.57 -25.67 -15.57
CA LYS A 364 -7.29 -24.44 -15.91
C LYS A 364 -8.70 -24.35 -15.32
N ASP A 365 -9.41 -25.47 -15.25
CA ASP A 365 -10.77 -25.54 -14.71
C ASP A 365 -10.79 -25.78 -13.19
N MET A 366 -9.61 -25.97 -12.59
CA MET A 366 -9.41 -26.22 -11.16
C MET A 366 -8.84 -25.01 -10.43
N VAL A 367 -8.61 -23.88 -11.11
CA VAL A 367 -7.97 -22.73 -10.49
C VAL A 367 -8.91 -22.07 -9.48
N ALA A 368 -8.41 -21.87 -8.26
CA ALA A 368 -9.04 -21.00 -7.28
C ALA A 368 -8.01 -20.45 -6.28
N LEU A 369 -8.27 -19.26 -5.77
CA LEU A 369 -7.50 -18.62 -4.71
C LEU A 369 -8.48 -17.91 -3.78
N GLN A 370 -8.21 -17.94 -2.48
CA GLN A 370 -9.01 -17.24 -1.49
C GLN A 370 -8.09 -16.60 -0.45
N TYR A 371 -8.59 -15.59 0.26
CA TYR A 371 -7.84 -14.92 1.31
C TYR A 371 -8.71 -14.67 2.56
N SER A 372 -8.09 -14.71 3.74
CA SER A 372 -8.68 -14.17 4.97
C SER A 372 -7.96 -12.88 5.33
N LEU A 373 -8.72 -11.81 5.57
CA LEU A 373 -8.20 -10.55 6.08
C LEU A 373 -8.42 -10.49 7.59
N ASN A 374 -7.36 -10.21 8.34
CA ASN A 374 -7.41 -9.94 9.78
C ASN A 374 -8.07 -11.05 10.63
N GLY A 375 -7.94 -12.30 10.21
CA GLY A 375 -8.51 -13.47 10.89
C GLY A 375 -10.00 -13.67 10.63
N ALA A 376 -10.55 -13.12 9.54
CA ALA A 376 -11.91 -13.39 9.11
C ALA A 376 -12.18 -14.90 9.02
N THR A 377 -13.29 -15.35 9.62
CA THR A 377 -13.64 -16.77 9.73
C THR A 377 -14.07 -17.39 8.40
N THR A 378 -14.56 -16.57 7.47
CA THR A 378 -14.93 -16.98 6.11
C THR A 378 -13.96 -16.31 5.14
N PRO A 379 -13.09 -17.08 4.47
CA PRO A 379 -12.21 -16.54 3.44
C PRO A 379 -13.01 -15.98 2.26
N ALA A 380 -12.56 -14.84 1.73
CA ALA A 380 -13.08 -14.24 0.50
C ALA A 380 -12.40 -14.87 -0.72
N ALA A 381 -13.18 -15.13 -1.78
CA ALA A 381 -12.63 -15.64 -3.03
C ALA A 381 -11.93 -14.53 -3.82
N VAL A 382 -10.83 -14.88 -4.48
CA VAL A 382 -10.29 -14.09 -5.58
C VAL A 382 -10.96 -14.60 -6.85
N GLU A 383 -11.84 -13.78 -7.42
CA GLU A 383 -12.65 -14.18 -8.57
C GLU A 383 -11.86 -14.09 -9.87
N PHE A 384 -11.87 -15.18 -10.64
CA PHE A 384 -11.30 -15.28 -11.98
C PHE A 384 -12.42 -15.61 -12.98
N LYS A 385 -12.32 -15.09 -14.20
CA LYS A 385 -13.16 -15.49 -15.32
C LYS A 385 -12.95 -16.97 -15.64
N ALA A 386 -13.99 -17.61 -16.18
CA ALA A 386 -13.90 -18.98 -16.66
C ALA A 386 -12.91 -19.09 -17.82
N ALA A 387 -12.20 -20.22 -17.90
CA ALA A 387 -11.33 -20.51 -19.04
C ALA A 387 -12.17 -20.57 -20.32
N THR A 388 -11.81 -19.75 -21.31
CA THR A 388 -12.42 -19.82 -22.65
C THR A 388 -11.93 -21.07 -23.37
N VAL A 389 -12.86 -21.86 -23.91
CA VAL A 389 -12.53 -23.01 -24.75
C VAL A 389 -12.04 -22.49 -26.11
N THR A 390 -10.73 -22.56 -26.37
CA THR A 390 -10.21 -22.37 -27.73
C THR A 390 -10.65 -23.58 -28.56
N GLN A 391 -11.67 -23.40 -29.39
CA GLN A 391 -12.09 -24.38 -30.37
C GLN A 391 -10.93 -24.58 -31.38
N PRO A 392 -10.47 -25.82 -31.66
CA PRO A 392 -9.45 -26.03 -32.69
C PRO A 392 -10.01 -25.59 -34.04
N ALA A 393 -9.25 -24.75 -34.75
CA ALA A 393 -9.52 -24.41 -36.13
C ALA A 393 -9.65 -25.70 -36.97
N PRO A 394 -10.61 -25.77 -37.91
CA PRO A 394 -10.85 -26.97 -38.70
C PRO A 394 -9.58 -27.35 -39.48
N ALA A 395 -9.11 -28.57 -39.27
CA ALA A 395 -7.98 -29.13 -40.00
C ALA A 395 -8.29 -29.10 -41.51
N GLY A 396 -7.51 -28.31 -42.25
CA GLY A 396 -7.47 -28.37 -43.70
C GLY A 396 -7.06 -29.79 -44.12
N GLN A 397 -7.95 -30.46 -44.83
CA GLN A 397 -7.65 -31.73 -45.49
C GLN A 397 -6.55 -31.51 -46.53
N GLN A 398 -5.41 -32.19 -46.35
CA GLN A 398 -4.45 -32.37 -47.42
C GLN A 398 -4.30 -33.87 -47.68
N SER A 399 -4.78 -34.24 -48.87
CA SER A 399 -4.74 -35.56 -49.49
C SER A 399 -3.34 -36.15 -49.52
N SER A 400 -3.21 -37.41 -49.10
CA SER A 400 -2.11 -38.29 -49.51
C SER A 400 -2.67 -39.67 -49.80
N GLU A 401 -2.70 -40.01 -51.09
CA GLU A 401 -2.84 -41.37 -51.59
C GLU A 401 -1.55 -42.16 -51.29
N ASN A 402 -1.64 -43.26 -50.55
CA ASN A 402 -1.28 -44.58 -51.10
C ASN A 402 -1.61 -45.74 -50.15
N SER A 403 -2.38 -46.66 -50.72
CA SER A 403 -2.76 -48.04 -50.41
C SER A 403 -1.85 -48.95 -49.58
N ARG A 404 -2.46 -49.64 -48.60
CA ARG A 404 -2.61 -51.12 -48.45
C ARG A 404 -3.25 -51.41 -47.09
N GLY A 405 -4.52 -51.84 -47.03
CA GLY A 405 -4.95 -53.22 -46.70
C GLY A 405 -4.66 -53.57 -45.23
N GLU A 406 -5.59 -53.91 -44.33
CA GLU A 406 -6.84 -54.66 -44.42
C GLU A 406 -7.72 -54.45 -43.15
N GLN A 407 -9.03 -54.65 -43.32
CA GLN A 407 -10.01 -55.21 -42.37
C GLN A 407 -10.45 -54.45 -41.08
N GLN A 408 -11.50 -53.67 -41.30
CA GLN A 408 -12.74 -53.55 -40.53
C GLN A 408 -13.11 -54.76 -39.63
N VAL A 409 -13.27 -54.54 -38.31
CA VAL A 409 -14.38 -55.12 -37.51
C VAL A 409 -14.71 -54.21 -36.31
N ALA A 410 -15.93 -53.71 -36.26
CA ALA A 410 -16.72 -53.51 -35.04
C ALA A 410 -18.05 -54.29 -35.26
N PRO A 411 -18.99 -54.47 -34.30
CA PRO A 411 -19.02 -54.15 -32.86
C PRO A 411 -19.65 -55.30 -32.01
N ARG A 412 -19.82 -55.10 -30.68
CA ARG A 412 -20.97 -55.54 -29.81
C ARG A 412 -20.56 -55.37 -28.33
N SER A 413 -21.22 -54.55 -27.50
CA SER A 413 -22.60 -54.58 -26.94
C SER A 413 -22.80 -55.57 -25.78
N SER A 414 -23.08 -55.02 -24.57
CA SER A 414 -24.04 -55.53 -23.55
C SER A 414 -23.90 -54.68 -22.26
N SER A 415 -24.80 -53.72 -21.96
CA SER A 415 -26.13 -53.84 -21.31
C SER A 415 -26.04 -53.71 -19.77
N THR A 416 -26.30 -52.51 -19.17
CA THR A 416 -27.57 -52.02 -18.54
C THR A 416 -27.87 -52.57 -17.11
N PRO A 417 -28.79 -51.98 -16.29
CA PRO A 417 -29.09 -50.56 -15.97
C PRO A 417 -29.53 -50.27 -14.49
N ALA A 418 -29.88 -48.98 -14.25
CA ALA A 418 -30.94 -48.44 -13.36
C ALA A 418 -30.56 -48.14 -11.88
N SER A 419 -31.00 -47.03 -11.26
CA SER A 419 -32.25 -46.27 -11.47
C SER A 419 -32.24 -44.84 -10.88
N THR A 420 -32.84 -43.91 -11.66
CA THR A 420 -33.76 -42.78 -11.29
C THR A 420 -33.32 -41.67 -10.32
N SER A 421 -33.48 -40.37 -10.57
CA SER A 421 -34.69 -39.67 -11.08
C SER A 421 -34.43 -38.24 -11.63
N GLN A 422 -35.14 -37.91 -12.73
CA GLN A 422 -35.40 -36.59 -13.40
C GLN A 422 -36.36 -35.68 -12.56
N PRO A 423 -36.81 -34.46 -12.97
CA PRO A 423 -36.86 -33.77 -14.31
C PRO A 423 -36.26 -32.31 -14.31
N ALA A 424 -35.76 -31.66 -15.37
CA ALA A 424 -36.12 -31.42 -16.79
C ALA A 424 -37.17 -30.32 -17.07
N VAL A 425 -36.73 -29.12 -17.53
CA VAL A 425 -37.37 -28.19 -18.54
C VAL A 425 -36.25 -27.16 -18.95
N ALA A 426 -35.67 -27.11 -20.16
CA ALA A 426 -36.13 -26.59 -21.48
C ALA A 426 -36.64 -25.13 -21.39
N SER A 427 -36.28 -24.10 -22.16
CA SER A 427 -35.52 -23.81 -23.41
C SER A 427 -35.13 -22.31 -23.30
N SER A 428 -34.30 -21.62 -24.10
CA SER A 428 -34.16 -21.54 -25.55
C SER A 428 -33.03 -20.55 -25.89
N GLU A 429 -32.20 -20.87 -26.88
CA GLU A 429 -31.34 -19.93 -27.58
C GLU A 429 -32.16 -18.83 -28.27
N THR A 430 -31.68 -17.60 -28.22
CA THR A 430 -31.97 -16.61 -29.25
C THR A 430 -30.76 -15.70 -29.42
N THR A 431 -30.12 -15.84 -30.57
CA THR A 431 -29.10 -14.94 -31.12
C THR A 431 -29.70 -13.56 -31.38
N LYS A 432 -29.15 -12.51 -30.77
CA LYS A 432 -29.24 -11.12 -31.27
C LYS A 432 -28.01 -10.32 -30.86
N GLU A 433 -27.29 -9.82 -31.86
CA GLU A 433 -26.42 -8.64 -31.77
C GLU A 433 -27.25 -7.40 -31.37
N ALA A 434 -26.68 -6.49 -30.56
CA ALA A 434 -27.01 -5.07 -30.58
C ALA A 434 -25.95 -4.21 -29.87
N ASN A 435 -25.61 -3.10 -30.53
CA ASN A 435 -24.80 -1.97 -30.05
C ASN A 435 -25.56 -1.05 -29.06
N SER A 436 -24.76 -0.29 -28.29
CA SER A 436 -24.97 1.06 -27.70
C SER A 436 -25.68 1.29 -26.35
N ALA A 437 -24.87 1.88 -25.44
CA ALA A 437 -25.02 3.10 -24.61
C ALA A 437 -26.13 3.31 -23.54
N ASP A 438 -25.64 3.83 -22.39
CA ASP A 438 -26.23 4.62 -21.27
C ASP A 438 -26.83 3.98 -19.98
N GLN A 439 -25.97 3.98 -18.92
CA GLN A 439 -26.10 4.40 -17.48
C GLN A 439 -27.32 4.03 -16.58
N PRO A 440 -27.18 4.02 -15.22
CA PRO A 440 -26.16 3.38 -14.36
C PRO A 440 -26.77 2.58 -13.15
N THR A 441 -25.89 1.88 -12.41
CA THR A 441 -26.00 1.21 -11.07
C THR A 441 -26.27 -0.31 -11.03
N PRO A 442 -25.70 -1.08 -10.07
CA PRO A 442 -24.53 -0.85 -9.20
C PRO A 442 -23.28 -1.67 -9.63
N GLU A 443 -22.13 -1.31 -9.07
CA GLU A 443 -20.78 -1.88 -9.26
C GLU A 443 -20.73 -3.34 -9.75
N THR A 444 -20.45 -3.53 -11.04
CA THR A 444 -19.95 -4.82 -11.53
C THR A 444 -18.56 -5.02 -10.96
N THR A 445 -18.39 -5.95 -10.02
CA THR A 445 -17.06 -6.48 -9.69
C THR A 445 -16.45 -7.03 -10.97
N THR A 446 -15.47 -6.32 -11.55
CA THR A 446 -14.76 -6.81 -12.72
C THR A 446 -13.90 -7.99 -12.29
N MET A 447 -14.35 -9.21 -12.59
CA MET A 447 -13.58 -10.44 -12.33
C MET A 447 -12.19 -10.37 -13.00
N ASN A 448 -11.19 -10.96 -12.36
CA ASN A 448 -9.85 -11.07 -12.92
C ASN A 448 -9.86 -11.99 -14.15
N GLU A 449 -8.99 -11.77 -15.14
CA GLU A 449 -8.89 -12.65 -16.32
C GLU A 449 -8.61 -14.12 -15.95
N ALA A 450 -9.00 -15.05 -16.83
CA ALA A 450 -8.66 -16.46 -16.64
C ALA A 450 -7.13 -16.62 -16.68
N PRO A 451 -6.49 -17.31 -15.71
CA PRO A 451 -5.06 -17.60 -15.75
C PRO A 451 -4.70 -18.43 -16.98
N THR A 452 -3.66 -18.04 -17.72
CA THR A 452 -3.12 -18.82 -18.86
C THR A 452 -1.67 -19.23 -18.61
N ILE A 453 -1.17 -20.19 -19.41
CA ILE A 453 0.22 -20.65 -19.32
C ILE A 453 1.18 -19.68 -19.99
N ASP A 454 0.77 -19.11 -21.12
CA ASP A 454 1.62 -18.32 -21.98
C ASP A 454 1.62 -16.83 -21.61
N GLY A 455 0.75 -16.42 -20.67
CA GLY A 455 0.56 -15.05 -20.23
C GLY A 455 0.80 -14.86 -18.72
N ILE A 456 1.00 -13.60 -18.33
CA ILE A 456 0.97 -13.12 -16.95
C ILE A 456 -0.14 -12.09 -16.92
N ASN A 457 -1.15 -12.36 -16.10
CA ASN A 457 -2.19 -11.39 -15.77
C ASN A 457 -1.84 -10.70 -14.46
N VAL A 458 -2.48 -9.56 -14.16
CA VAL A 458 -2.37 -8.88 -12.87
C VAL A 458 -3.72 -8.91 -12.20
N ALA A 459 -3.78 -9.47 -10.99
CA ALA A 459 -4.99 -9.50 -10.20
C ALA A 459 -5.19 -8.13 -9.56
N LYS A 460 -6.46 -7.75 -9.37
CA LYS A 460 -6.88 -6.64 -8.54
C LYS A 460 -7.93 -7.15 -7.57
N VAL A 461 -7.68 -6.98 -6.28
CA VAL A 461 -8.58 -7.39 -5.20
C VAL A 461 -8.91 -6.18 -4.34
N THR A 462 -10.19 -5.87 -4.21
CA THR A 462 -10.67 -4.86 -3.26
C THR A 462 -10.68 -5.46 -1.86
N LEU A 463 -9.97 -4.81 -0.94
CA LEU A 463 -9.93 -5.15 0.47
C LEU A 463 -10.85 -4.21 1.23
N THR A 464 -11.82 -4.74 1.97
CA THR A 464 -12.69 -3.97 2.88
C THR A 464 -12.33 -4.28 4.33
N ASP A 465 -12.79 -3.45 5.27
CA ASP A 465 -12.58 -3.65 6.71
C ASP A 465 -11.09 -3.71 7.13
N LEU A 466 -10.26 -2.92 6.44
CA LEU A 466 -8.87 -2.70 6.84
C LEU A 466 -8.85 -2.02 8.22
N LYS A 467 -8.08 -2.60 9.14
CA LYS A 467 -7.88 -2.08 10.48
C LYS A 467 -6.90 -0.90 10.43
N PHE A 468 -7.10 0.08 11.28
CA PHE A 468 -6.11 1.12 11.51
C PHE A 468 -4.88 0.51 12.21
N GLY A 469 -3.70 0.61 11.59
CA GLY A 469 -2.47 -0.01 12.05
C GLY A 469 -2.16 -1.32 11.34
N GLN A 470 -1.83 -2.36 12.11
CA GLN A 470 -1.35 -3.63 11.56
C GLN A 470 -2.50 -4.47 10.98
N ASN A 471 -2.29 -4.99 9.77
CA ASN A 471 -3.19 -5.89 9.07
C ASN A 471 -2.46 -7.16 8.66
N THR A 472 -3.22 -8.24 8.50
CA THR A 472 -2.72 -9.55 8.06
C THR A 472 -3.62 -10.12 6.96
N ILE A 473 -3.04 -10.58 5.85
CA ILE A 473 -3.73 -11.33 4.80
C ILE A 473 -3.16 -12.74 4.76
N GLU A 474 -4.05 -13.73 4.80
CA GLU A 474 -3.71 -15.15 4.70
C GLU A 474 -4.29 -15.74 3.43
N PHE A 475 -3.44 -16.13 2.49
CA PHE A 475 -3.86 -16.83 1.27
C PHE A 475 -4.02 -18.32 1.52
N SER A 476 -5.05 -18.89 0.91
CA SER A 476 -5.30 -20.33 0.92
C SER A 476 -5.98 -20.76 -0.38
N VAL A 477 -6.17 -22.07 -0.53
CA VAL A 477 -6.82 -22.68 -1.68
C VAL A 477 -8.02 -23.47 -1.20
N PRO A 478 -9.20 -23.34 -1.83
CA PRO A 478 -10.34 -24.20 -1.55
C PRO A 478 -9.97 -25.68 -1.71
N LYS A 479 -10.72 -26.55 -1.02
CA LYS A 479 -10.53 -28.00 -1.14
C LYS A 479 -10.70 -28.43 -2.61
N ASP A 480 -9.85 -29.37 -3.06
CA ASP A 480 -9.87 -29.96 -4.40
C ASP A 480 -9.63 -28.95 -5.56
N LYS A 481 -9.04 -27.78 -5.24
CA LYS A 481 -8.63 -26.75 -6.21
C LYS A 481 -7.11 -26.55 -6.23
N VAL A 482 -6.64 -25.81 -7.22
CA VAL A 482 -5.22 -25.48 -7.43
C VAL A 482 -5.06 -23.96 -7.44
N ALA A 483 -4.09 -23.42 -6.71
CA ALA A 483 -3.76 -22.00 -6.83
C ALA A 483 -3.09 -21.71 -8.19
N PRO A 484 -3.35 -20.53 -8.79
CA PRO A 484 -2.44 -20.05 -9.81
C PRO A 484 -1.07 -19.77 -9.18
N MET A 485 -0.06 -19.70 -10.02
CA MET A 485 1.24 -19.19 -9.61
C MET A 485 1.12 -17.70 -9.36
N ILE A 486 1.58 -17.19 -8.22
CA ILE A 486 1.43 -15.78 -7.81
C ILE A 486 2.78 -15.16 -7.44
N GLY A 487 2.97 -13.88 -7.81
CA GLY A 487 4.19 -13.12 -7.57
C GLY A 487 4.03 -12.01 -6.53
N ASN A 488 5.01 -11.10 -6.49
CA ASN A 488 5.07 -9.98 -5.56
C ASN A 488 3.74 -9.20 -5.48
N MET A 489 3.42 -8.74 -4.28
CA MET A 489 2.14 -8.12 -3.94
C MET A 489 2.29 -6.60 -3.79
N TYR A 490 1.27 -5.84 -4.15
CA TYR A 490 1.28 -4.38 -4.16
C TYR A 490 0.00 -3.85 -3.52
N LEU A 491 0.13 -3.08 -2.46
CA LEU A 491 -0.99 -2.48 -1.71
C LEU A 491 -1.10 -0.99 -2.03
N THR A 492 -2.30 -0.51 -2.34
CA THR A 492 -2.61 0.92 -2.54
C THR A 492 -3.96 1.23 -1.92
N SER A 493 -4.19 2.47 -1.49
CA SER A 493 -5.52 2.93 -1.02
C SER A 493 -6.34 3.59 -2.13
N SER A 494 -5.78 3.71 -3.33
CA SER A 494 -6.38 4.44 -4.46
C SER A 494 -6.54 3.53 -5.68
N ASP A 495 -7.74 3.59 -6.27
CA ASP A 495 -8.08 2.86 -7.50
C ASP A 495 -7.81 3.65 -8.79
N SER A 496 -6.93 4.64 -8.70
CA SER A 496 -6.64 5.49 -9.86
C SER A 496 -5.86 4.72 -10.94
N GLU A 497 -6.15 5.01 -12.20
CA GLU A 497 -5.37 4.53 -13.36
C GLU A 497 -3.88 4.89 -13.21
N ALA A 498 -3.57 6.03 -12.59
CA ALA A 498 -2.21 6.48 -12.30
C ALA A 498 -1.45 5.49 -11.38
N ASN A 499 -2.07 5.02 -10.30
CA ASN A 499 -1.44 4.04 -9.40
C ASN A 499 -1.36 2.66 -10.04
N MET A 500 -2.42 2.23 -10.74
CA MET A 500 -2.39 1.00 -11.52
C MET A 500 -1.21 0.99 -12.51
N LYS A 501 -1.00 2.11 -13.22
CA LYS A 501 0.13 2.27 -14.15
C LYS A 501 1.47 2.14 -13.43
N LYS A 502 1.66 2.79 -12.28
CA LYS A 502 2.90 2.68 -11.48
C LYS A 502 3.15 1.23 -11.01
N ILE A 503 2.10 0.53 -10.61
CA ILE A 503 2.18 -0.89 -10.19
C ILE A 503 2.60 -1.76 -11.38
N TYR A 504 1.98 -1.57 -12.55
CA TYR A 504 2.35 -2.31 -13.76
C TYR A 504 3.78 -1.98 -14.19
N ASP A 505 4.18 -0.72 -14.03
CA ASP A 505 5.54 -0.28 -14.32
C ASP A 505 6.56 -1.03 -13.43
N ASP A 506 6.34 -1.10 -12.11
CA ASP A 506 7.24 -1.85 -11.22
C ASP A 506 7.21 -3.37 -11.47
N LEU A 507 6.01 -3.95 -11.64
CA LEU A 507 5.83 -5.37 -11.95
C LEU A 507 6.65 -5.80 -13.17
N PHE A 508 6.55 -5.05 -14.25
CA PHE A 508 7.18 -5.45 -15.51
C PHE A 508 8.50 -4.74 -15.77
N GLY A 509 9.06 -4.06 -14.76
CA GLY A 509 10.35 -3.37 -14.86
C GLY A 509 10.33 -2.23 -15.88
N ASN A 510 9.16 -1.65 -16.13
CA ASN A 510 9.00 -0.55 -17.07
C ASN A 510 9.32 0.79 -16.39
N SER A 511 9.87 1.72 -17.15
CA SER A 511 10.04 3.12 -16.75
C SER A 511 9.71 4.03 -17.93
N LEU A 512 8.88 5.04 -17.68
CA LEU A 512 8.44 5.98 -18.70
C LEU A 512 9.34 7.22 -18.70
N ALA A 513 9.97 7.50 -19.84
CA ALA A 513 10.59 8.79 -20.11
C ALA A 513 9.52 9.75 -20.63
N THR A 514 9.22 10.79 -19.84
CA THR A 514 8.15 11.77 -20.11
C THR A 514 8.39 12.63 -21.36
N GLU A 515 9.64 12.83 -21.76
CA GLU A 515 9.99 13.74 -22.86
C GLU A 515 9.64 13.18 -24.26
N ASN A 516 9.68 11.85 -24.44
CA ASN A 516 9.57 11.21 -25.76
C ASN A 516 8.57 10.05 -25.82
N ASN A 517 7.66 9.91 -24.84
CA ASN A 517 6.74 8.77 -24.71
C ASN A 517 7.45 7.42 -24.85
N ALA A 518 8.66 7.32 -24.28
CA ALA A 518 9.51 6.13 -24.40
C ALA A 518 9.43 5.27 -23.14
N VAL A 519 9.20 3.97 -23.31
CA VAL A 519 9.13 2.99 -22.22
C VAL A 519 10.40 2.15 -22.25
N THR A 520 11.18 2.21 -21.18
CA THR A 520 12.33 1.30 -21.00
C THR A 520 11.88 0.09 -20.19
N VAL A 521 12.18 -1.12 -20.67
CA VAL A 521 11.92 -2.39 -19.98
C VAL A 521 13.23 -2.94 -19.43
N ASP A 522 13.33 -3.02 -18.10
CA ASP A 522 14.41 -3.67 -17.36
C ASP A 522 14.19 -5.18 -17.32
N LEU A 523 14.95 -5.93 -18.12
CA LEU A 523 14.78 -7.38 -18.26
C LEU A 523 15.20 -8.15 -17.00
N LEU A 524 16.04 -7.54 -16.14
CA LEU A 524 16.48 -8.13 -14.88
C LEU A 524 15.43 -7.96 -13.78
N LYS A 525 14.71 -6.84 -13.77
CA LYS A 525 13.76 -6.50 -12.68
C LYS A 525 12.30 -6.81 -13.00
N GLY A 526 11.91 -6.86 -14.27
CA GLY A 526 10.52 -7.12 -14.66
C GLY A 526 10.13 -8.59 -14.64
N TYR A 527 8.89 -8.91 -14.28
CA TYR A 527 8.32 -10.25 -14.50
C TYR A 527 8.31 -10.60 -15.99
N SER A 528 8.79 -11.79 -16.33
CA SER A 528 8.97 -12.26 -17.71
C SER A 528 8.88 -13.78 -17.76
N LEU A 529 8.67 -14.33 -18.95
CA LEU A 529 8.55 -15.77 -19.17
C LEU A 529 9.62 -16.26 -20.14
N ALA A 530 10.32 -17.34 -19.78
CA ALA A 530 11.18 -18.09 -20.68
C ALA A 530 10.41 -19.28 -21.28
N ALA A 531 10.78 -19.75 -22.47
CA ALA A 531 10.22 -20.98 -23.03
C ALA A 531 11.06 -22.21 -22.61
N SER A 532 12.32 -22.02 -22.18
CA SER A 532 13.25 -23.10 -21.90
C SER A 532 14.11 -22.85 -20.66
N TYR A 533 14.44 -23.92 -19.93
CA TYR A 533 15.33 -23.90 -18.77
C TYR A 533 16.76 -23.45 -19.12
N ILE A 534 17.15 -23.52 -20.40
CA ILE A 534 18.49 -23.14 -20.85
C ILE A 534 18.65 -21.63 -20.98
N GLU A 535 17.55 -20.88 -21.10
CA GLU A 535 17.61 -19.41 -21.14
C GLU A 535 18.11 -18.88 -19.79
N TYR A 536 18.91 -17.82 -19.84
CA TYR A 536 19.38 -17.17 -18.62
C TYR A 536 19.67 -15.69 -18.78
N ILE A 537 19.57 -14.98 -17.66
CA ILE A 537 20.13 -13.64 -17.50
C ILE A 537 21.55 -13.78 -16.99
N ARG A 538 22.52 -13.24 -17.73
CA ARG A 538 23.92 -13.23 -17.32
C ARG A 538 24.45 -11.82 -17.15
N GLN A 539 25.24 -11.67 -16.10
CA GLN A 539 26.08 -10.52 -15.81
C GLN A 539 27.31 -10.50 -16.73
N PHE A 540 27.56 -9.34 -17.32
CA PHE A 540 28.77 -9.04 -18.08
C PHE A 540 29.41 -7.78 -17.49
N THR A 541 30.71 -7.84 -17.24
CA THR A 541 31.52 -6.71 -16.75
C THR A 541 32.58 -6.38 -17.79
N ASP A 542 33.13 -5.17 -17.70
CA ASP A 542 34.33 -4.76 -18.44
C ASP A 542 34.22 -4.83 -19.98
N LEU A 543 33.00 -4.65 -20.52
CA LEU A 543 32.79 -4.57 -21.97
C LEU A 543 33.28 -3.23 -22.53
N LYS A 544 33.68 -3.21 -23.79
CA LYS A 544 33.97 -2.01 -24.57
C LYS A 544 32.65 -1.42 -25.09
N ASN A 545 32.54 -0.10 -25.18
CA ASN A 545 31.39 0.55 -25.83
C ASN A 545 31.65 0.70 -27.34
N GLU A 546 30.60 0.61 -28.15
CA GLU A 546 30.64 0.74 -29.63
C GLU A 546 31.20 2.07 -30.17
N ALA A 547 31.12 3.16 -29.40
CA ALA A 547 31.25 4.52 -29.92
C ALA A 547 32.66 5.14 -29.79
N GLN A 548 33.71 4.38 -29.54
CA GLN A 548 35.06 4.95 -29.44
C GLN A 548 35.95 4.55 -30.60
N ASP A 549 36.02 5.47 -31.56
CA ASP A 549 37.09 5.56 -32.52
C ASP A 549 38.37 6.00 -31.76
N SER A 550 39.34 5.10 -31.65
CA SER A 550 40.75 5.35 -31.35
C SER A 550 41.15 5.91 -29.95
N GLN A 551 42.04 5.14 -29.28
CA GLN A 551 43.05 5.54 -28.29
C GLN A 551 42.72 5.77 -26.79
N ASP A 552 41.53 5.46 -26.28
CA ASP A 552 41.36 5.34 -24.82
C ASP A 552 40.78 3.98 -24.41
N THR A 553 41.67 3.06 -24.04
CA THR A 553 41.33 1.68 -23.65
C THR A 553 40.76 1.57 -22.23
N THR A 554 40.55 2.69 -21.53
CA THR A 554 40.20 2.69 -20.10
C THR A 554 38.71 2.83 -19.79
N MET A 555 37.84 3.20 -20.74
CA MET A 555 36.41 3.38 -20.49
C MET A 555 35.61 2.09 -20.74
N LYS A 556 35.54 1.26 -19.70
CA LYS A 556 34.68 0.07 -19.66
C LYS A 556 33.21 0.43 -19.44
N SER A 557 32.31 -0.38 -20.01
CA SER A 557 30.88 -0.30 -19.70
C SER A 557 30.67 -0.57 -18.21
N SER A 558 29.61 0.01 -17.65
CA SER A 558 29.06 -0.52 -16.40
C SER A 558 28.66 -1.99 -16.58
N THR A 559 28.51 -2.69 -15.46
CA THR A 559 27.95 -4.04 -15.46
C THR A 559 26.59 -4.05 -16.16
N VAL A 560 26.44 -4.93 -17.15
CA VAL A 560 25.18 -5.13 -17.87
C VAL A 560 24.65 -6.55 -17.67
N TYR A 561 23.34 -6.70 -17.77
CA TYR A 561 22.65 -7.98 -17.63
C TYR A 561 21.94 -8.27 -18.94
N LEU A 562 22.30 -9.39 -19.57
CA LEU A 562 21.77 -9.75 -20.88
C LEU A 562 21.09 -11.12 -20.80
N VAL A 563 19.94 -11.23 -21.45
CA VAL A 563 19.22 -12.49 -21.67
C VAL A 563 19.87 -13.20 -22.84
N GLY A 564 20.30 -14.45 -22.64
CA GLY A 564 20.94 -15.28 -23.64
C GLY A 564 20.15 -16.53 -23.98
N LEU A 565 20.53 -17.14 -25.11
CA LEU A 565 19.99 -18.41 -25.61
C LEU A 565 18.49 -18.37 -25.94
N ILE A 566 17.99 -17.21 -26.35
CA ILE A 566 16.69 -17.08 -27.03
C ILE A 566 16.85 -17.65 -28.44
N ASN A 567 15.91 -18.47 -28.91
CA ASN A 567 16.02 -19.28 -30.13
C ASN A 567 17.30 -20.16 -30.16
N GLY A 568 17.54 -20.87 -31.26
CA GLY A 568 18.69 -21.73 -31.50
C GLY A 568 18.36 -23.21 -31.37
N TRP A 569 19.00 -24.02 -32.20
CA TRP A 569 18.95 -25.47 -32.07
C TRP A 569 20.02 -25.96 -31.10
N ASN A 570 19.62 -26.23 -29.85
CA ASN A 570 20.46 -26.92 -28.88
C ASN A 570 19.76 -28.21 -28.44
N GLY A 571 19.81 -29.23 -29.31
CA GLY A 571 19.23 -30.55 -29.05
C GLY A 571 19.86 -31.33 -27.88
N TYR A 572 20.82 -30.76 -27.16
CA TYR A 572 21.54 -31.40 -26.05
C TYR A 572 21.71 -30.45 -24.84
N ALA A 573 22.04 -31.05 -23.69
CA ALA A 573 22.20 -30.39 -22.41
C ALA A 573 23.11 -29.14 -22.43
N ARG A 574 22.84 -28.19 -21.52
CA ARG A 574 23.65 -26.98 -21.25
C ARG A 574 25.16 -27.31 -21.19
N ASN A 575 25.92 -26.92 -22.22
CA ASN A 575 27.37 -27.18 -22.34
C ASN A 575 28.22 -25.95 -21.99
N ASP A 576 27.62 -24.76 -21.95
CA ASP A 576 28.28 -23.52 -21.51
C ASP A 576 28.45 -23.45 -19.98
N ALA A 577 27.90 -24.43 -19.25
CA ALA A 577 27.88 -24.51 -17.79
C ALA A 577 28.01 -25.96 -17.28
N GLU A 578 29.04 -26.69 -17.74
CA GLU A 578 29.24 -28.11 -17.39
C GLU A 578 29.33 -28.39 -15.88
N SER A 579 29.73 -27.41 -15.08
CA SER A 579 29.83 -27.53 -13.62
C SER A 579 28.50 -27.41 -12.88
N VAL A 580 27.42 -27.02 -13.57
CA VAL A 580 26.09 -26.87 -12.95
C VAL A 580 25.33 -28.20 -13.04
N PRO A 581 24.86 -28.76 -11.90
CA PRO A 581 24.09 -30.00 -11.90
C PRO A 581 22.88 -29.95 -12.84
N LYS A 582 22.75 -30.96 -13.70
CA LYS A 582 21.67 -31.09 -14.70
C LYS A 582 20.47 -31.86 -14.13
N THR A 583 20.03 -31.51 -12.92
CA THR A 583 19.05 -32.29 -12.15
C THR A 583 17.63 -32.21 -12.72
N VAL A 584 17.25 -31.07 -13.31
CA VAL A 584 15.98 -30.88 -14.03
C VAL A 584 16.25 -30.10 -15.31
N MET A 585 15.74 -30.58 -16.45
CA MET A 585 15.97 -29.99 -17.78
C MET A 585 14.64 -29.73 -18.51
N SER A 586 13.60 -29.30 -17.80
CA SER A 586 12.25 -29.06 -18.35
C SER A 586 11.66 -27.75 -17.81
N PRO A 587 11.10 -26.87 -18.65
CA PRO A 587 10.80 -27.07 -20.08
C PRO A 587 12.05 -26.94 -20.96
N ASN A 588 12.11 -27.70 -22.06
CA ASN A 588 13.25 -27.68 -23.00
C ASN A 588 12.78 -27.39 -24.44
N VAL A 589 12.27 -26.18 -24.65
CA VAL A 589 11.86 -25.71 -25.97
C VAL A 589 13.11 -25.30 -26.78
N ASN A 590 13.07 -25.53 -28.09
CA ASN A 590 14.18 -25.28 -29.02
C ASN A 590 13.71 -24.55 -30.29
N GLY A 591 14.66 -24.00 -31.03
CA GLY A 591 14.40 -23.33 -32.31
C GLY A 591 13.50 -22.11 -32.15
N ASP A 592 12.72 -21.79 -33.18
CA ASP A 592 11.91 -20.57 -33.23
C ASP A 592 10.85 -20.49 -32.11
N LYS A 593 10.53 -21.62 -31.48
CA LYS A 593 9.62 -21.71 -30.33
C LYS A 593 10.30 -21.36 -29.00
N ARG A 594 11.64 -21.34 -28.92
CA ARG A 594 12.37 -20.91 -27.71
C ARG A 594 12.35 -19.39 -27.63
N THR A 595 11.27 -18.87 -27.08
CA THR A 595 10.99 -17.43 -27.00
C THR A 595 11.13 -16.89 -25.58
N PHE A 596 11.41 -15.60 -25.47
CA PHE A 596 11.38 -14.85 -24.22
C PHE A 596 10.24 -13.81 -24.25
N THR A 597 9.34 -13.84 -23.27
CA THR A 597 8.18 -12.94 -23.21
C THR A 597 8.36 -11.86 -22.16
N ILE A 598 8.08 -10.62 -22.54
CA ILE A 598 8.09 -9.43 -21.69
C ILE A 598 6.75 -8.70 -21.78
N TYR A 599 6.56 -7.68 -20.94
CA TYR A 599 5.38 -6.84 -20.97
C TYR A 599 5.75 -5.37 -21.02
N VAL A 600 5.05 -4.61 -21.87
CA VAL A 600 5.29 -3.19 -22.14
C VAL A 600 4.03 -2.39 -21.82
N ASN A 601 4.11 -1.50 -20.84
CA ASN A 601 3.05 -0.61 -20.43
C ASN A 601 3.10 0.69 -21.25
N ALA A 602 2.52 0.66 -22.45
CA ALA A 602 2.57 1.75 -23.40
C ALA A 602 1.69 2.93 -22.94
N PRO A 603 2.21 4.17 -22.93
CA PRO A 603 1.45 5.35 -22.50
C PRO A 603 0.30 5.71 -23.45
N ALA A 604 0.39 5.30 -24.72
CA ALA A 604 -0.60 5.54 -25.76
C ALA A 604 -0.62 4.34 -26.73
N GLU A 605 -1.69 4.24 -27.51
CA GLU A 605 -1.72 3.34 -28.65
C GLU A 605 -0.87 3.92 -29.80
N GLY A 606 -0.16 3.07 -30.53
CA GLY A 606 0.55 3.48 -31.74
C GLY A 606 1.74 2.60 -32.10
N ASP A 607 2.54 3.06 -33.05
CA ASP A 607 3.70 2.34 -33.57
C ASP A 607 4.98 2.74 -32.82
N TYR A 608 5.64 1.76 -32.22
CA TYR A 608 6.83 1.98 -31.41
C TYR A 608 8.09 1.49 -32.11
N SER A 609 9.09 2.35 -32.22
CA SER A 609 10.46 1.91 -32.55
C SER A 609 11.11 1.26 -31.33
N ILE A 610 11.94 0.26 -31.58
CA ILE A 610 12.67 -0.50 -30.55
C ILE A 610 14.17 -0.24 -30.67
N LYS A 611 14.82 0.02 -29.54
CA LYS A 611 16.28 0.00 -29.39
C LYS A 611 16.69 -0.86 -28.20
N GLY A 612 17.90 -1.40 -28.23
CA GLY A 612 18.41 -2.24 -27.16
C GLY A 612 19.90 -2.48 -27.25
N SER A 613 20.51 -2.86 -26.13
CA SER A 613 21.90 -3.33 -26.10
C SER A 613 21.98 -4.81 -26.41
N TYR A 614 23.09 -5.26 -27.00
CA TYR A 614 23.28 -6.67 -27.33
C TYR A 614 24.74 -7.10 -27.34
N LEU A 615 24.97 -8.41 -27.18
CA LEU A 615 26.24 -9.05 -27.51
C LEU A 615 26.04 -10.13 -28.57
N LEU A 616 26.85 -10.06 -29.61
CA LEU A 616 26.83 -11.00 -30.72
C LEU A 616 28.23 -11.15 -31.34
N SER A 617 28.64 -12.40 -31.56
CA SER A 617 29.80 -12.75 -32.38
C SER A 617 29.45 -13.88 -33.35
N GLY A 618 30.30 -14.14 -34.35
CA GLY A 618 30.13 -15.30 -35.23
C GLY A 618 29.07 -15.12 -36.31
N GLY A 619 28.84 -13.86 -36.72
CA GLY A 619 27.99 -13.47 -37.85
C GLY A 619 26.67 -12.84 -37.42
N ASN A 620 26.02 -12.16 -38.37
CA ASN A 620 24.75 -11.47 -38.12
C ASN A 620 23.65 -12.45 -37.71
N ARG A 621 22.68 -12.00 -36.91
CA ARG A 621 21.58 -12.83 -36.39
C ARG A 621 20.26 -12.09 -36.40
N ASN A 622 19.17 -12.84 -36.57
CA ASN A 622 17.82 -12.30 -36.57
C ASN A 622 17.29 -12.16 -35.14
N LEU A 623 16.51 -11.09 -34.90
CA LEU A 623 15.75 -10.85 -33.68
C LEU A 623 14.32 -10.48 -34.10
N LYS A 624 13.34 -11.23 -33.61
CA LYS A 624 11.92 -11.07 -33.89
C LYS A 624 11.20 -10.59 -32.63
N PHE A 625 10.36 -9.59 -32.78
CA PHE A 625 9.42 -9.10 -31.77
C PHE A 625 8.00 -9.26 -32.30
N SER A 626 7.06 -9.76 -31.49
CA SER A 626 5.64 -9.83 -31.85
C SER A 626 4.75 -9.59 -30.65
N THR A 627 3.53 -9.09 -30.89
CA THR A 627 2.46 -9.02 -29.87
C THR A 627 1.50 -10.22 -29.94
N SER A 628 1.54 -11.00 -31.02
CA SER A 628 0.80 -12.26 -31.16
C SER A 628 1.65 -13.47 -30.76
N SER A 629 0.99 -14.46 -30.14
CA SER A 629 1.54 -15.80 -29.87
C SER A 629 1.39 -16.76 -31.06
N THR A 630 0.56 -16.42 -32.03
CA THR A 630 0.37 -17.13 -33.29
C THR A 630 1.23 -16.46 -34.37
N GLU A 631 1.78 -17.27 -35.28
CA GLU A 631 2.63 -16.87 -36.43
C GLU A 631 1.94 -15.94 -37.45
N SER A 632 0.83 -15.28 -37.10
CA SER A 632 0.26 -14.19 -37.88
C SER A 632 1.28 -13.06 -38.01
N THR A 633 1.44 -12.60 -39.24
CA THR A 633 2.41 -11.58 -39.67
C THR A 633 2.01 -10.16 -39.30
N ASP A 634 0.81 -9.95 -38.76
CA ASP A 634 0.13 -8.65 -38.85
C ASP A 634 0.70 -7.60 -37.88
N ASN A 635 1.37 -8.04 -36.80
CA ASN A 635 2.08 -7.15 -35.87
C ASN A 635 3.37 -7.80 -35.34
N SER A 636 4.34 -7.97 -36.24
CA SER A 636 5.67 -8.48 -35.92
C SER A 636 6.78 -7.65 -36.57
N LEU A 637 7.93 -7.56 -35.92
CA LEU A 637 9.12 -6.84 -36.35
C LEU A 637 10.30 -7.80 -36.33
N THR A 638 10.94 -8.02 -37.48
CA THR A 638 12.15 -8.87 -37.57
C THR A 638 13.33 -8.05 -38.09
N ILE A 639 14.40 -7.98 -37.29
CA ILE A 639 15.63 -7.28 -37.63
C ILE A 639 16.81 -8.25 -37.76
N ASN A 640 17.74 -7.94 -38.66
CA ASN A 640 19.02 -8.65 -38.77
C ASN A 640 20.12 -7.79 -38.16
N VAL A 641 20.55 -8.15 -36.95
CA VAL A 641 21.50 -7.40 -36.14
C VAL A 641 22.93 -7.74 -36.57
N LYS A 642 23.76 -6.71 -36.77
CA LYS A 642 25.17 -6.86 -37.17
C LYS A 642 26.00 -7.50 -36.06
N THR A 643 26.90 -8.42 -36.43
CA THR A 643 27.91 -8.95 -35.50
C THR A 643 28.86 -7.84 -35.04
N GLN A 644 29.31 -7.93 -33.79
CA GLN A 644 30.45 -7.14 -33.33
C GLN A 644 31.77 -7.81 -33.68
N THR A 645 32.86 -7.06 -33.52
CA THR A 645 34.23 -7.53 -33.74
C THR A 645 34.66 -8.62 -32.75
N ASP A 646 34.18 -8.56 -31.51
CA ASP A 646 34.45 -9.54 -30.45
C ASP A 646 33.29 -9.67 -29.43
N TRP A 647 33.36 -10.69 -28.57
CA TRP A 647 32.42 -10.88 -27.43
C TRP A 647 32.59 -9.85 -26.31
N ASN A 648 33.56 -8.95 -26.42
CA ASN A 648 33.89 -7.96 -25.39
C ASN A 648 33.37 -6.57 -25.77
N THR A 649 32.61 -6.42 -26.84
CA THR A 649 32.10 -5.14 -27.33
C THR A 649 30.59 -5.11 -27.22
N LEU A 650 30.07 -4.25 -26.34
CA LEU A 650 28.64 -4.08 -26.12
C LEU A 650 28.02 -3.29 -27.27
N GLY A 651 27.17 -3.98 -28.02
CA GLY A 651 26.47 -3.43 -29.16
C GLY A 651 25.19 -2.69 -28.80
N THR A 652 24.70 -1.83 -29.70
CA THR A 652 23.36 -1.23 -29.62
C THR A 652 22.66 -1.25 -30.97
N PHE A 653 21.43 -1.75 -31.04
CA PHE A 653 20.59 -1.65 -32.23
C PHE A 653 19.52 -0.59 -32.05
N ASP A 654 19.09 0.02 -33.14
CA ASP A 654 17.99 0.99 -33.16
C ASP A 654 17.23 0.91 -34.49
N THR A 655 15.95 0.56 -34.40
CA THR A 655 15.06 0.40 -35.56
C THR A 655 14.59 1.71 -36.17
N ALA A 656 14.59 2.82 -35.42
CA ALA A 656 14.25 4.13 -35.96
C ALA A 656 15.34 4.62 -36.94
N THR A 657 16.61 4.39 -36.57
CA THR A 657 17.78 4.87 -37.32
C THR A 657 18.47 3.80 -38.16
N ASN A 658 18.00 2.54 -38.10
CA ASN A 658 18.67 1.35 -38.64
C ASN A 658 20.11 1.15 -38.10
N LYS A 659 20.41 1.66 -36.90
CA LYS A 659 21.72 1.48 -36.29
C LYS A 659 22.00 0.00 -36.06
N ASN A 660 23.15 -0.47 -36.54
CA ASN A 660 23.61 -1.86 -36.43
C ASN A 660 22.61 -2.91 -36.96
N ILE A 661 21.77 -2.50 -37.90
CA ILE A 661 20.85 -3.37 -38.63
C ILE A 661 21.33 -3.49 -40.08
N VAL A 662 21.35 -4.71 -40.62
CA VAL A 662 21.77 -4.96 -42.01
C VAL A 662 20.68 -4.49 -42.96
N THR A 663 20.90 -3.41 -43.71
CA THR A 663 19.88 -2.83 -44.61
C THR A 663 20.06 -3.15 -46.09
N THR A 664 21.13 -3.87 -46.45
CA THR A 664 21.44 -4.25 -47.84
C THR A 664 21.80 -5.73 -47.92
N ASN A 665 21.32 -6.41 -48.97
CA ASN A 665 21.72 -7.78 -49.31
C ASN A 665 23.20 -7.79 -49.73
N THR A 666 24.13 -7.95 -48.80
CA THR A 666 25.51 -8.26 -49.15
C THR A 666 25.67 -9.79 -49.23
N THR A 667 25.57 -10.33 -50.44
CA THR A 667 26.04 -11.67 -50.78
C THR A 667 27.58 -11.67 -50.71
N SER A 668 28.15 -11.83 -49.52
CA SER A 668 29.55 -12.24 -49.39
C SER A 668 29.58 -13.75 -49.25
N GLY A 669 30.32 -14.39 -50.16
CA GLY A 669 30.19 -15.79 -50.52
C GLY A 669 30.27 -16.80 -49.37
N GLY A 670 29.45 -17.84 -49.50
CA GLY A 670 29.83 -19.20 -49.14
C GLY A 670 29.86 -19.53 -47.65
N THR A 671 28.81 -19.21 -46.89
CA THR A 671 28.22 -20.08 -45.85
C THR A 671 26.82 -19.53 -45.55
N SER A 672 25.89 -20.40 -45.15
CA SER A 672 24.47 -20.12 -44.93
C SER A 672 24.22 -19.00 -43.90
N GLN A 673 24.40 -17.75 -44.30
CA GLN A 673 23.96 -16.56 -43.59
C GLN A 673 22.47 -16.34 -43.88
N PRO A 674 21.64 -15.98 -42.90
CA PRO A 674 20.31 -15.48 -43.19
C PRO A 674 20.47 -14.22 -44.06
N SER A 675 20.03 -14.32 -45.31
CA SER A 675 20.03 -13.20 -46.26
C SER A 675 19.26 -12.01 -45.68
N ALA A 676 19.54 -10.78 -46.09
CA ALA A 676 18.73 -9.62 -45.70
C ALA A 676 17.24 -9.75 -46.11
N ALA A 677 16.87 -10.80 -46.87
CA ALA A 677 15.50 -11.17 -47.23
C ALA A 677 14.58 -11.59 -46.06
N THR A 678 15.05 -11.72 -44.81
CA THR A 678 14.18 -12.01 -43.65
C THR A 678 13.83 -10.77 -42.82
N GLN A 679 14.35 -9.58 -43.15
CA GLN A 679 13.81 -8.35 -42.57
C GLN A 679 12.47 -8.04 -43.22
N ASN A 680 11.41 -7.88 -42.41
CA ASN A 680 10.19 -7.31 -42.93
C ASN A 680 10.36 -5.79 -43.07
N SER A 681 9.61 -5.16 -43.98
CA SER A 681 9.64 -3.69 -44.21
C SER A 681 9.18 -2.88 -42.99
N ILE A 682 8.65 -3.56 -41.98
CA ILE A 682 8.13 -3.02 -40.73
C ILE A 682 9.31 -2.66 -39.83
N LYS A 683 9.37 -1.41 -39.36
CA LYS A 683 10.41 -0.91 -38.45
C LYS A 683 9.91 -0.68 -37.03
N THR A 684 8.63 -0.93 -36.80
CA THR A 684 7.92 -0.60 -35.56
C THR A 684 7.10 -1.78 -35.10
N LEU A 685 6.79 -1.81 -33.82
CA LEU A 685 5.82 -2.73 -33.24
C LEU A 685 4.60 -1.90 -32.79
N HIS A 686 3.41 -2.29 -33.25
CA HIS A 686 2.19 -1.60 -32.84
C HIS A 686 1.80 -2.04 -31.43
N LEU A 687 1.61 -1.11 -30.51
CA LEU A 687 1.21 -1.37 -29.12
C LEU A 687 -0.10 -0.67 -28.82
N GLN A 688 -0.98 -1.33 -28.08
CA GLN A 688 -2.20 -0.75 -27.52
C GLN A 688 -1.86 0.10 -26.30
N LYS A 689 -2.69 1.09 -25.94
CA LYS A 689 -2.51 1.81 -24.67
C LYS A 689 -2.59 0.83 -23.50
N GLY A 690 -1.67 0.94 -22.54
CA GLY A 690 -1.59 0.06 -21.38
C GLY A 690 -0.68 -1.14 -21.59
N LEU A 691 -0.97 -2.24 -20.90
CA LEU A 691 -0.08 -3.41 -20.84
C LEU A 691 -0.15 -4.27 -22.10
N ASN A 692 0.98 -4.47 -22.77
CA ASN A 692 1.12 -5.29 -23.97
C ASN A 692 2.06 -6.46 -23.70
N LYS A 693 1.66 -7.68 -24.08
CA LYS A 693 2.56 -8.84 -24.13
C LYS A 693 3.43 -8.74 -25.39
N VAL A 694 4.75 -8.86 -25.23
CA VAL A 694 5.71 -8.88 -26.35
C VAL A 694 6.55 -10.15 -26.28
N VAL A 695 6.53 -10.93 -27.34
CA VAL A 695 7.28 -12.17 -27.50
C VAL A 695 8.54 -11.89 -28.33
N ILE A 696 9.69 -12.28 -27.80
CA ILE A 696 11.01 -12.10 -28.39
C ILE A 696 11.55 -13.46 -28.83
N GLY A 697 11.99 -13.56 -30.08
CA GLY A 697 12.51 -14.78 -30.68
C GLY A 697 13.50 -14.50 -31.80
N GLY A 698 13.73 -15.50 -32.65
CA GLY A 698 14.47 -15.32 -33.90
C GLY A 698 13.70 -15.98 -35.05
N THR A 699 14.41 -16.38 -36.10
CA THR A 699 13.80 -17.04 -37.28
C THR A 699 14.70 -18.13 -37.81
N GLY A 700 14.12 -19.21 -38.35
CA GLY A 700 14.87 -20.26 -39.04
C GLY A 700 15.73 -21.09 -38.08
N ASN A 701 15.33 -21.21 -36.82
CA ASN A 701 16.00 -21.94 -35.75
C ASN A 701 17.46 -21.49 -35.46
N SER A 702 17.83 -20.30 -35.91
CA SER A 702 19.16 -19.72 -35.70
C SER A 702 19.23 -18.99 -34.35
N ASP A 703 20.39 -19.02 -33.71
CA ASP A 703 20.62 -18.34 -32.42
C ASP A 703 20.33 -16.83 -32.52
N THR A 704 19.79 -16.22 -31.47
CA THR A 704 19.71 -14.74 -31.37
C THR A 704 20.95 -14.16 -30.69
N PRO A 705 21.17 -12.83 -30.77
CA PRO A 705 22.07 -12.13 -29.86
C PRO A 705 21.67 -12.32 -28.39
N TYR A 706 22.62 -12.10 -27.48
CA TYR A 706 22.28 -11.79 -26.09
C TYR A 706 21.71 -10.38 -26.04
N ILE A 707 20.59 -10.16 -25.37
CA ILE A 707 19.88 -8.87 -25.38
C ILE A 707 19.77 -8.28 -23.98
N GLY A 708 19.98 -6.97 -23.85
CA GLY A 708 19.78 -6.22 -22.62
C GLY A 708 18.45 -5.48 -22.60
N ASN A 709 18.36 -4.48 -21.72
CA ASN A 709 17.17 -3.62 -21.60
C ASN A 709 16.74 -3.04 -22.95
N LEU A 710 15.43 -3.02 -23.17
CA LEU A 710 14.82 -2.55 -24.40
C LEU A 710 14.12 -1.22 -24.14
N VAL A 711 14.14 -0.34 -25.14
CA VAL A 711 13.39 0.91 -25.09
C VAL A 711 12.46 0.98 -26.30
N PHE A 712 11.17 1.17 -26.01
CA PHE A 712 10.10 1.35 -26.97
C PHE A 712 9.76 2.83 -27.04
N THR A 713 9.97 3.47 -28.19
CA THR A 713 9.68 4.90 -28.38
C THR A 713 8.51 5.07 -29.35
N LEU A 714 7.46 5.75 -28.93
CA LEU A 714 6.30 6.04 -29.78
C LEU A 714 6.71 6.91 -30.96
N ASN A 715 6.41 6.48 -32.18
CA ASN A 715 6.66 7.27 -33.37
C ASN A 715 5.50 8.25 -33.59
N THR A 716 5.75 9.55 -33.38
CA THR A 716 4.73 10.60 -33.53
C THR A 716 4.51 11.10 -34.98
N ASN A 717 5.19 10.50 -35.95
CA ASN A 717 5.19 10.91 -37.36
C ASN A 717 4.38 9.98 -38.30
N THR A 718 3.19 9.54 -37.89
CA THR A 718 2.25 8.86 -38.79
C THR A 718 1.01 9.72 -39.03
N ASN A 719 1.01 10.46 -40.14
CA ASN A 719 -0.25 10.89 -40.76
C ASN A 719 -1.06 9.61 -41.08
N MET A 720 -2.18 9.41 -40.39
CA MET A 720 -3.20 8.44 -40.79
C MET A 720 -3.62 8.75 -42.23
N SER A 721 -3.19 7.93 -43.18
CA SER A 721 -3.95 7.76 -44.42
C SER A 721 -5.09 6.82 -44.10
N SER A 722 -6.23 7.37 -43.69
CA SER A 722 -7.50 6.64 -43.69
C SER A 722 -7.83 6.27 -45.12
N SER A 723 -7.56 5.03 -45.52
CA SER A 723 -8.16 4.43 -46.71
C SER A 723 -9.60 4.03 -46.40
N ASP A 724 -10.47 5.03 -46.24
CA ASP A 724 -11.92 4.86 -46.37
C ASP A 724 -12.31 5.18 -47.82
N SER A 725 -12.09 4.22 -48.71
CA SER A 725 -12.72 4.23 -50.03
C SER A 725 -14.04 3.49 -49.96
N ASN A 726 -15.06 4.17 -49.43
CA ASN A 726 -16.47 3.91 -49.74
C ASN A 726 -17.30 5.16 -49.39
N ALA A 727 -17.18 6.20 -50.23
CA ALA A 727 -18.15 7.28 -50.28
C ALA A 727 -19.22 6.94 -51.34
N PRO A 728 -20.52 6.96 -51.00
CA PRO A 728 -21.57 6.89 -52.01
C PRO A 728 -21.65 8.21 -52.77
N MET A 729 -21.98 8.13 -54.06
CA MET A 729 -22.23 9.26 -54.95
C MET A 729 -23.13 10.30 -54.29
N ALA A 730 -22.66 11.55 -54.21
CA ALA A 730 -23.48 12.71 -53.90
C ALA A 730 -23.90 13.40 -55.22
N GLU A 731 -25.21 13.58 -55.35
CA GLU A 731 -25.85 14.33 -56.41
C GLU A 731 -25.40 15.80 -56.45
N ASN A 732 -25.37 16.30 -57.68
CA ASN A 732 -25.13 17.66 -58.12
C ASN A 732 -26.04 18.69 -57.40
N PRO A 733 -25.51 19.90 -57.11
CA PRO A 733 -26.32 21.08 -57.35
C PRO A 733 -25.55 22.23 -58.03
N GLY A 734 -26.13 22.70 -59.13
CA GLY A 734 -26.44 24.12 -59.32
C GLY A 734 -25.28 25.07 -59.59
N SER A 735 -24.94 25.23 -60.87
CA SER A 735 -24.22 26.39 -61.38
C SER A 735 -25.11 27.65 -61.25
N ALA A 736 -24.61 28.68 -60.55
CA ALA A 736 -25.17 30.02 -60.55
C ALA A 736 -24.18 30.98 -61.21
N SER A 737 -24.65 31.59 -62.29
CA SER A 737 -23.96 32.58 -63.12
C SER A 737 -24.03 33.99 -62.52
N ASN A 738 -22.93 34.75 -62.61
CA ASN A 738 -22.85 36.15 -63.08
C ASN A 738 -21.43 36.69 -62.86
N GLN A 739 -20.68 36.98 -63.94
CA GLN A 739 -20.57 38.29 -64.60
C GLN A 739 -19.94 39.38 -63.72
N SER A 740 -18.63 39.60 -63.92
CA SER A 740 -18.07 40.83 -64.53
C SER A 740 -16.62 40.61 -64.93
#